data_AF-A0A166XNH3-F1
#
_entry.id   AF-A0A166XNH3-F1
#
_cell.length_a   1.000
_cell.length_b   1.000
_cell.length_c   1.000
_cell.angle_alpha   90.00
_cell.angle_beta   90.00
_cell.angle_gamma   90.00
#
_symmetry.space_group_name_H-M   'P 1'
#
loop_
_entity.id
_entity.type
_entity.pdbx_description
1 polymer ?
#
loop_
_entity_poly.entity_id
_entity_poly.type
_entity_poly.pdbx_seq_one_letter_code
_entity_poly.pdbx_strand_id
1 'polypeptide(L)'
;MDPEDGLRLQRHKQRRVADKERKRAVRACDGCRRLKEKCDGGVPCRRCTRLRRQCEFLTPTTREEPGSETTARPRHSQQEDSQLRQRMAYMERLLAHYTGKSVLDAETLKILAESVEKGRIGPEPSRAGAEADVSMEPEVGAEAEVQSQSSDSFKVDEITVQPLENNITHYSGEFSHWNFSMRIKQWIEQCVNDAPDGPKTQFKEYYRPEELQSSSNTVASLSSLPPRYVADFLVHAFFNHAETSYFYVERHWLNDKLDLVYENSASLTRRDVGTVCMILIIFAIGTQYAYLDSRDERGGPPNAAADSSPFSEDTIGIMFYQQACRLVPDVITISSLESVQACLLIGLYTLPLDASGLSYVYLNLAVKLAIQNGMHRKYPGDAIDPVIRETRNRVWWTAYTTEKRIGIFHGRPISIAASDVDAELPLDRPDIWPGPAPPNTAHMLATLQLNNALSRIAHQISLFKTYEKHEIPEGMAKLVEMKAQLHNWWNSLPEPTFCKDPSIGPAVFRPTMHLRLEYCLVRMFAGRPFIFPRDSTRSTASSSGSPADSVVPPRTSSSTGKTHPRSVLVADCVDAALCVVETCRLLRNSVGLARASYTEFSSCRAALLVIITQCLQKKTDRLRDALREGMAMLKEMSAGGESAKSEMSLIEAFERAISRLDTADDTSSTKESDYARFKKWEMLWKTDTPAQDARSDRGLDAALPIPPHPAGLWRGNHGHGGHVAPGAGRQGTGSLPPAMPFFGLDGSLSPMPPALDEFSAMFGNGYAPGFEGMGGSLNGNWMGL
;
A
#
# COMPACT_ATOMS: atom_id res chain seq x y z
N MET A 1 55.85 -29.14 46.21
CA MET A 1 54.58 -28.86 46.90
C MET A 1 53.50 -29.28 45.93
N ASP A 2 52.86 -30.39 46.27
CA ASP A 2 52.16 -31.35 45.42
C ASP A 2 50.86 -31.76 46.18
N PRO A 3 49.95 -32.60 45.67
CA PRO A 3 48.71 -32.24 44.96
C PRO A 3 47.42 -32.79 45.64
N GLU A 4 46.29 -32.74 44.90
CA GLU A 4 45.05 -33.54 45.01
C GLU A 4 43.90 -33.19 45.99
N ASP A 5 42.77 -32.83 45.35
CA ASP A 5 41.45 -33.49 45.40
C ASP A 5 40.53 -33.40 46.64
N GLY A 6 39.23 -33.20 46.37
CA GLY A 6 38.16 -33.78 47.18
C GLY A 6 37.30 -32.89 48.09
N LEU A 7 36.04 -32.74 47.67
CA LEU A 7 34.81 -32.86 48.50
C LEU A 7 34.19 -31.62 49.17
N ARG A 8 33.23 -31.05 48.42
CA ARG A 8 31.78 -30.94 48.74
C ARG A 8 31.39 -30.81 50.22
N LEU A 9 30.76 -29.68 50.56
CA LEU A 9 29.66 -29.63 51.53
C LEU A 9 28.47 -28.85 50.95
N GLN A 10 27.39 -29.61 50.78
CA GLN A 10 26.09 -29.24 50.22
C GLN A 10 25.37 -28.23 51.12
N ARG A 11 24.89 -27.10 50.58
CA ARG A 11 23.75 -26.38 51.17
C ARG A 11 22.50 -26.64 50.33
N HIS A 12 21.78 -27.66 50.80
CA HIS A 12 20.35 -27.91 50.69
C HIS A 12 19.58 -27.10 49.62
N LYS A 13 19.29 -27.78 48.50
CA LYS A 13 18.05 -27.59 47.75
C LYS A 13 16.89 -27.50 48.75
N GLN A 14 16.24 -26.33 48.85
CA GLN A 14 14.92 -26.26 49.46
C GLN A 14 14.04 -27.28 48.71
N ARG A 15 13.46 -28.23 49.46
CA ARG A 15 12.52 -29.22 48.92
C ARG A 15 11.46 -28.48 48.11
N ARG A 16 11.37 -28.77 46.80
CA ARG A 16 10.19 -28.41 46.02
C ARG A 16 9.01 -29.14 46.67
N VAL A 17 8.12 -28.37 47.28
CA VAL A 17 6.80 -28.82 47.75
C VAL A 17 6.12 -29.56 46.60
N ALA A 18 5.60 -30.76 46.86
CA ALA A 18 4.93 -31.57 45.86
C ALA A 18 3.76 -30.79 45.23
N ASP A 19 3.49 -30.97 43.93
CA ASP A 19 2.46 -30.18 43.22
C ASP A 19 1.05 -30.33 43.83
N LYS A 20 0.78 -31.42 44.55
CA LYS A 20 -0.47 -31.64 45.31
C LYS A 20 -0.66 -30.69 46.50
N GLU A 21 0.40 -30.04 46.99
CA GLU A 21 0.37 -29.12 48.14
C GLU A 21 0.46 -27.64 47.72
N ARG A 22 0.66 -27.34 46.42
CA ARG A 22 0.59 -25.97 45.88
C ARG A 22 -0.86 -25.55 45.66
N LYS A 23 -1.60 -25.31 46.75
CA LYS A 23 -2.91 -24.65 46.65
C LYS A 23 -2.70 -23.16 46.34
N ARG A 24 -2.92 -22.75 45.09
CA ARG A 24 -3.18 -21.33 44.77
C ARG A 24 -4.58 -20.98 45.28
N ALA A 25 -4.72 -19.86 45.95
CA ALA A 25 -6.03 -19.34 46.33
C ALA A 25 -6.84 -19.03 45.06
N VAL A 26 -8.09 -19.50 44.99
CA VAL A 26 -9.03 -19.17 43.90
C VAL A 26 -9.37 -17.67 43.91
N ARG A 27 -9.40 -17.06 45.11
CA ARG A 27 -9.57 -15.62 45.33
C ARG A 27 -8.64 -15.15 46.45
N ALA A 28 -7.90 -14.07 46.21
CA ALA A 28 -7.14 -13.40 47.27
C ALA A 28 -8.07 -12.51 48.11
N CYS A 29 -7.83 -12.38 49.42
CA CYS A 29 -8.54 -11.40 50.24
C CYS A 29 -8.27 -9.96 49.75
N ASP A 30 -9.19 -9.05 50.04
CA ASP A 30 -9.11 -7.67 49.52
C ASP A 30 -7.88 -6.93 50.07
N GLY A 31 -7.45 -7.25 51.29
CA GLY A 31 -6.22 -6.72 51.88
C GLY A 31 -4.95 -7.15 51.14
N CYS A 32 -4.79 -8.45 50.84
CA CYS A 32 -3.65 -8.95 50.06
C CYS A 32 -3.71 -8.48 48.60
N ARG A 33 -4.92 -8.35 48.03
CA ARG A 33 -5.12 -7.85 46.67
C ARG A 33 -4.71 -6.39 46.54
N ARG A 34 -5.12 -5.52 47.47
CA ARG A 34 -4.79 -4.08 47.48
C ARG A 34 -3.28 -3.82 47.58
N LEU A 35 -2.57 -4.68 48.32
CA LEU A 35 -1.12 -4.57 48.53
C LEU A 35 -0.29 -5.37 47.50
N LYS A 36 -0.92 -6.02 46.53
CA LYS A 36 -0.27 -6.91 45.53
C LYS A 36 0.63 -7.99 46.17
N GLU A 37 0.25 -8.49 47.34
CA GLU A 37 0.97 -9.54 48.06
C GLU A 37 0.32 -10.93 47.86
N LYS A 38 1.13 -11.99 47.94
CA LYS A 38 0.66 -13.36 47.71
C LYS A 38 -0.28 -13.83 48.84
N CYS A 39 -1.52 -14.17 48.48
CA CYS A 39 -2.54 -14.68 49.39
C CYS A 39 -2.65 -16.22 49.30
N ASP A 40 -2.80 -16.88 50.44
CA ASP A 40 -2.97 -18.32 50.59
C ASP A 40 -4.45 -18.76 50.61
N GLY A 41 -5.40 -17.81 50.65
CA GLY A 41 -6.83 -18.09 50.41
C GLY A 41 -7.61 -18.63 51.60
N GLY A 42 -7.05 -18.61 52.82
CA GLY A 42 -7.82 -18.84 54.05
C GLY A 42 -8.59 -17.59 54.51
N VAL A 43 -9.61 -17.76 55.36
CA VAL A 43 -10.32 -16.66 56.02
C VAL A 43 -10.22 -16.84 57.54
N PRO A 44 -9.40 -16.04 58.26
CA PRO A 44 -8.41 -15.10 57.75
C PRO A 44 -7.20 -15.82 57.11
N CYS A 45 -6.61 -15.23 56.08
CA CYS A 45 -5.45 -15.79 55.39
C CYS A 45 -4.23 -15.76 56.32
N ARG A 46 -3.32 -16.75 56.27
CA ARG A 46 -2.22 -16.87 57.25
C ARG A 46 -1.37 -15.62 57.32
N ARG A 47 -1.26 -14.90 56.19
CA ARG A 47 -0.47 -13.67 56.10
C ARG A 47 -1.14 -12.50 56.82
N CYS A 48 -2.44 -12.28 56.66
CA CYS A 48 -3.18 -11.27 57.42
C CYS A 48 -3.14 -11.59 58.92
N THR A 49 -3.25 -12.87 59.30
CA THR A 49 -3.12 -13.31 60.70
C THR A 49 -1.76 -12.97 61.29
N ARG A 50 -0.68 -13.30 60.58
CA ARG A 50 0.70 -13.03 61.05
C ARG A 50 1.01 -11.54 61.16
N LEU A 51 0.48 -10.74 60.24
CA LEU A 51 0.70 -9.29 60.20
C LEU A 51 -0.31 -8.49 61.04
N ARG A 52 -1.22 -9.18 61.75
CA ARG A 52 -2.32 -8.59 62.53
C ARG A 52 -3.11 -7.53 61.74
N ARG A 53 -3.44 -7.84 60.48
CA ARG A 53 -4.25 -7.00 59.59
C ARG A 53 -5.65 -7.59 59.41
N GLN A 54 -6.65 -6.76 59.15
CA GLN A 54 -7.99 -7.22 58.78
C GLN A 54 -7.92 -8.03 57.47
N CYS A 55 -8.53 -9.22 57.50
CA CYS A 55 -8.62 -10.12 56.37
C CYS A 55 -10.07 -10.20 55.93
N GLU A 56 -10.42 -9.39 54.93
CA GLU A 56 -11.80 -9.24 54.48
C GLU A 56 -11.94 -9.68 53.03
N PHE A 57 -13.10 -10.26 52.72
CA PHE A 57 -13.53 -10.69 51.40
C PHE A 57 -14.90 -10.04 51.14
N LEU A 58 -14.90 -8.71 51.05
CA LEU A 58 -16.11 -7.92 50.85
C LEU A 58 -16.54 -8.04 49.40
N THR A 59 -17.39 -9.03 49.12
CA THR A 59 -18.51 -9.05 48.13
C THR A 59 -18.81 -10.48 47.69
N PRO A 60 -20.09 -10.78 47.41
CA PRO A 60 -20.49 -10.83 46.00
C PRO A 60 -21.86 -10.18 45.75
N THR A 61 -22.09 -9.45 44.63
CA THR A 61 -23.48 -9.27 44.16
C THR A 61 -23.98 -10.62 43.68
N THR A 62 -24.43 -11.43 44.63
CA THR A 62 -25.73 -12.11 44.67
C THR A 62 -25.73 -13.18 45.76
N ARG A 63 -26.86 -13.23 46.48
CA ARG A 63 -27.40 -14.25 47.40
C ARG A 63 -26.96 -14.22 48.87
N GLU A 64 -27.98 -14.18 49.74
CA GLU A 64 -28.16 -15.13 50.83
C GLU A 64 -29.62 -15.62 50.91
N GLU A 65 -29.81 -16.92 51.18
CA GLU A 65 -31.05 -17.63 51.57
C GLU A 65 -31.08 -17.80 53.12
N PRO A 66 -32.18 -18.26 53.76
CA PRO A 66 -32.36 -19.71 54.00
C PRO A 66 -33.83 -20.20 54.07
N GLY A 67 -34.04 -21.51 53.93
CA GLY A 67 -35.34 -22.12 53.59
C GLY A 67 -36.23 -22.66 54.73
N SER A 68 -37.44 -23.08 54.31
CA SER A 68 -38.22 -24.22 54.82
C SER A 68 -39.30 -24.60 53.80
N GLU A 69 -39.29 -25.88 53.38
CA GLU A 69 -40.36 -26.76 52.85
C GLU A 69 -41.63 -26.09 52.27
N THR A 70 -42.03 -26.25 50.99
CA THR A 70 -42.59 -27.47 50.40
C THR A 70 -42.93 -27.25 48.90
N THR A 71 -42.91 -28.35 48.13
CA THR A 71 -43.46 -28.54 46.76
C THR A 71 -42.69 -27.98 45.55
N ALA A 72 -42.29 -28.91 44.69
CA ALA A 72 -41.54 -28.73 43.46
C ALA A 72 -42.39 -28.16 42.31
N ARG A 73 -41.88 -27.14 41.61
CA ARG A 73 -42.23 -26.79 40.21
C ARG A 73 -41.00 -26.21 39.48
N PRO A 74 -40.75 -26.54 38.20
CA PRO A 74 -39.48 -26.26 37.52
C PRO A 74 -39.35 -24.78 37.10
N ARG A 75 -38.21 -24.18 37.43
CA ARG A 75 -37.84 -22.75 37.18
C ARG A 75 -37.59 -22.35 35.71
N HIS A 76 -37.92 -23.21 34.73
CA HIS A 76 -37.69 -22.89 33.32
C HIS A 76 -38.78 -22.01 32.69
N SER A 77 -39.98 -21.92 33.27
CA SER A 77 -41.11 -21.24 32.60
C SER A 77 -41.10 -19.71 32.69
N GLN A 78 -40.46 -19.11 33.71
CA GLN A 78 -40.57 -17.65 33.93
C GLN A 78 -39.70 -16.82 32.98
N GLN A 79 -38.57 -17.38 32.54
CA GLN A 79 -37.69 -16.71 31.58
C GLN A 79 -38.26 -16.80 30.16
N GLU A 80 -38.87 -17.94 29.81
CA GLU A 80 -39.61 -18.10 28.55
C GLU A 80 -40.85 -17.19 28.50
N ASP A 81 -41.62 -17.08 29.58
CA ASP A 81 -42.77 -16.17 29.65
C ASP A 81 -42.39 -14.69 29.46
N SER A 82 -41.24 -14.26 29.99
CA SER A 82 -40.77 -12.88 29.79
C SER A 82 -40.35 -12.60 28.35
N GLN A 83 -39.68 -13.56 27.70
CA GLN A 83 -39.29 -13.45 26.30
C GLN A 83 -40.51 -13.54 25.36
N LEU A 84 -41.49 -14.38 25.68
CA LEU A 84 -42.76 -14.49 24.95
C LEU A 84 -43.57 -13.20 25.02
N ARG A 85 -43.71 -12.60 26.21
CA ARG A 85 -44.40 -11.30 26.35
C ARG A 85 -43.71 -10.18 25.57
N GLN A 86 -42.38 -10.16 25.59
CA GLN A 86 -41.62 -9.16 24.84
C GLN A 86 -41.75 -9.35 23.32
N ARG A 87 -41.76 -10.60 22.86
CA ARG A 87 -41.96 -10.92 21.44
C ARG A 87 -43.39 -10.60 20.98
N MET A 88 -44.40 -10.88 21.80
CA MET A 88 -45.79 -10.52 21.51
C MET A 88 -45.97 -9.01 21.39
N ALA A 89 -45.37 -8.21 22.28
CA ALA A 89 -45.41 -6.75 22.20
C ALA A 89 -44.79 -6.19 20.91
N TYR A 90 -43.69 -6.78 20.42
CA TYR A 90 -43.10 -6.38 19.14
C TYR A 90 -43.96 -6.77 17.93
N MET A 91 -44.60 -7.95 17.97
CA MET A 91 -45.52 -8.39 16.90
C MET A 91 -46.79 -7.54 16.86
N GLU A 92 -47.37 -7.18 18.00
CA GLU A 92 -48.50 -6.24 18.09
C GLU A 92 -48.14 -4.88 17.47
N ARG A 93 -46.93 -4.36 17.76
CA ARG A 93 -46.47 -3.08 17.21
C ARG A 93 -46.23 -3.12 15.70
N LEU A 94 -45.77 -4.25 15.16
CA LEU A 94 -45.65 -4.47 13.72
C LEU A 94 -47.02 -4.59 13.05
N LEU A 95 -47.94 -5.37 13.62
CA LEU A 95 -49.29 -5.54 13.08
C LEU A 95 -50.09 -4.23 13.12
N ALA A 96 -49.95 -3.42 14.16
CA ALA A 96 -50.55 -2.09 14.25
C ALA A 96 -50.09 -1.18 13.10
N HIS A 97 -48.80 -1.24 12.75
CA HIS A 97 -48.23 -0.48 11.64
C HIS A 97 -48.82 -0.88 10.29
N TYR A 98 -48.94 -2.19 10.01
CA TYR A 98 -49.44 -2.67 8.71
C TYR A 98 -50.98 -2.64 8.59
N THR A 99 -51.71 -2.72 9.71
CA THR A 99 -53.19 -2.68 9.71
C THR A 99 -53.77 -1.28 9.96
N GLY A 100 -52.93 -0.30 10.32
CA GLY A 100 -53.34 1.07 10.60
C GLY A 100 -54.17 1.25 11.88
N LYS A 101 -54.28 0.22 12.73
CA LYS A 101 -55.04 0.27 13.99
C LYS A 101 -54.11 0.47 15.18
N SER A 102 -54.45 1.42 16.06
CA SER A 102 -53.58 1.84 17.17
C SER A 102 -53.67 0.96 18.42
N VAL A 103 -54.69 0.10 18.55
CA VAL A 103 -54.83 -0.85 19.66
C VAL A 103 -55.29 -2.22 19.12
N LEU A 104 -54.53 -3.26 19.41
CA LEU A 104 -54.80 -4.65 19.03
C LEU A 104 -55.01 -5.48 20.30
N ASP A 105 -56.20 -5.41 20.88
CA ASP A 105 -56.56 -6.24 22.03
C ASP A 105 -56.86 -7.69 21.60
N ALA A 106 -56.95 -8.59 22.59
CA ALA A 106 -57.10 -10.02 22.34
C ALA A 106 -58.35 -10.36 21.50
N GLU A 107 -59.42 -9.58 21.62
CA GLU A 107 -60.65 -9.78 20.84
C GLU A 107 -60.48 -9.29 19.39
N THR A 108 -59.83 -8.15 19.17
CA THR A 108 -59.56 -7.63 17.82
C THR A 108 -58.61 -8.54 17.04
N LEU A 109 -57.59 -9.09 17.71
CA LEU A 109 -56.66 -10.05 17.12
C LEU A 109 -57.34 -11.38 16.77
N LYS A 110 -58.28 -11.84 17.61
CA LYS A 110 -59.08 -13.03 17.34
C LYS A 110 -59.95 -12.87 16.09
N ILE A 111 -60.62 -11.73 15.93
CA ILE A 111 -61.45 -11.44 14.74
C ILE A 111 -60.57 -11.38 13.47
N LEU A 112 -59.38 -10.76 13.54
CA LEU A 112 -58.44 -10.72 12.43
C LEU A 112 -57.92 -12.11 12.05
N ALA A 113 -57.56 -12.94 13.04
CA ALA A 113 -57.11 -14.30 12.80
C ALA A 113 -58.20 -15.17 12.15
N GLU A 114 -59.44 -15.08 12.65
CA GLU A 114 -60.60 -15.78 12.07
C GLU A 114 -60.91 -15.32 10.64
N SER A 115 -60.60 -14.05 10.30
CA SER A 115 -60.75 -13.53 8.93
C SER A 115 -59.67 -14.05 7.97
N VAL A 116 -58.46 -14.32 8.48
CA VAL A 116 -57.33 -14.85 7.72
C VAL A 116 -57.49 -16.36 7.48
N GLU A 117 -57.97 -17.12 8.47
CA GLU A 117 -58.27 -18.55 8.33
C GLU A 117 -59.45 -18.83 7.39
N LYS A 118 -60.39 -17.89 7.24
CA LYS A 118 -61.47 -17.98 6.24
C LYS A 118 -61.01 -17.69 4.81
N GLY A 119 -59.71 -17.43 4.60
CA GLY A 119 -58.98 -17.63 3.36
C GLY A 119 -59.58 -17.00 2.10
N ARG A 120 -59.07 -15.83 1.70
CA ARG A 120 -59.06 -15.37 0.30
C ARG A 120 -58.03 -14.25 0.12
N ILE A 121 -56.87 -14.58 -0.43
CA ILE A 121 -56.04 -13.64 -1.18
C ILE A 121 -55.83 -14.26 -2.57
N GLY A 122 -56.27 -13.55 -3.61
CA GLY A 122 -56.03 -13.88 -5.02
C GLY A 122 -56.99 -13.17 -5.97
N PRO A 123 -56.57 -12.85 -7.22
CA PRO A 123 -56.74 -11.53 -7.84
C PRO A 123 -57.79 -11.41 -8.98
N GLU A 124 -58.16 -10.15 -9.31
CA GLU A 124 -58.88 -9.66 -10.53
C GLU A 124 -60.37 -10.08 -10.74
N PRO A 125 -61.11 -9.59 -11.78
CA PRO A 125 -61.44 -8.22 -12.25
C PRO A 125 -62.98 -8.03 -12.44
N SER A 126 -63.43 -6.90 -13.05
CA SER A 126 -64.77 -6.61 -13.65
C SER A 126 -65.75 -5.79 -12.79
N ARG A 127 -66.65 -4.93 -13.30
CA ARG A 127 -66.83 -4.05 -14.48
C ARG A 127 -68.23 -3.42 -14.30
N ALA A 128 -68.51 -2.34 -15.04
CA ALA A 128 -69.79 -1.61 -15.24
C ALA A 128 -70.10 -0.49 -14.23
N GLY A 129 -70.41 0.75 -14.61
CA GLY A 129 -70.58 1.40 -15.92
C GLY A 129 -71.11 2.83 -15.64
N ALA A 130 -70.67 3.86 -16.37
CA ALA A 130 -71.49 4.59 -17.33
C ALA A 130 -70.66 5.67 -18.06
N GLU A 131 -71.17 6.07 -19.21
CA GLU A 131 -70.53 6.61 -20.42
C GLU A 131 -70.31 8.15 -20.47
N ALA A 132 -69.66 8.53 -21.59
CA ALA A 132 -69.62 9.82 -22.31
C ALA A 132 -68.45 10.77 -21.97
N ASP A 133 -67.84 11.54 -22.88
CA ASP A 133 -67.65 11.55 -24.34
C ASP A 133 -66.63 12.70 -24.61
N VAL A 134 -65.78 12.56 -25.63
CA VAL A 134 -65.24 13.61 -26.53
C VAL A 134 -64.37 14.83 -26.03
N SER A 135 -63.12 14.81 -26.53
CA SER A 135 -62.29 15.89 -27.15
C SER A 135 -61.56 17.02 -26.39
N MET A 136 -60.29 17.17 -26.81
CA MET A 136 -59.48 18.38 -27.14
C MET A 136 -59.26 19.52 -26.11
N GLU A 137 -57.99 19.96 -26.08
CA GLU A 137 -57.32 21.10 -25.41
C GLU A 137 -58.04 22.47 -25.54
N PRO A 138 -57.64 23.62 -24.91
CA PRO A 138 -56.38 23.96 -24.18
C PRO A 138 -56.50 24.88 -22.91
N GLU A 139 -55.33 25.12 -22.28
CA GLU A 139 -54.83 26.25 -21.47
C GLU A 139 -55.70 27.17 -20.55
N VAL A 140 -55.03 27.51 -19.44
CA VAL A 140 -55.11 28.69 -18.52
C VAL A 140 -56.09 28.66 -17.35
N GLY A 141 -55.53 28.69 -16.14
CA GLY A 141 -56.20 29.26 -14.96
C GLY A 141 -55.82 28.58 -13.64
N ALA A 142 -55.01 29.25 -12.84
CA ALA A 142 -54.60 28.85 -11.50
C ALA A 142 -55.79 28.58 -10.56
N GLU A 143 -55.65 27.62 -9.63
CA GLU A 143 -56.01 27.77 -8.22
C GLU A 143 -55.57 26.56 -7.36
N ALA A 144 -54.69 26.87 -6.40
CA ALA A 144 -54.40 26.23 -5.12
C ALA A 144 -54.78 24.74 -4.88
N GLU A 145 -53.80 23.84 -4.96
CA GLU A 145 -53.84 22.56 -4.25
C GLU A 145 -53.26 22.69 -2.84
N VAL A 146 -54.13 22.47 -1.86
CA VAL A 146 -53.82 22.33 -0.44
C VAL A 146 -53.03 21.02 -0.24
N GLN A 147 -51.75 21.14 0.09
CA GLN A 147 -50.90 20.02 0.49
C GLN A 147 -51.42 19.42 1.81
N SER A 148 -51.90 18.17 1.76
CA SER A 148 -52.07 17.36 2.96
C SER A 148 -50.70 16.88 3.44
N GLN A 149 -50.20 17.49 4.51
CA GLN A 149 -49.01 17.08 5.24
C GLN A 149 -49.23 15.70 5.88
N SER A 150 -48.56 14.67 5.37
CA SER A 150 -48.21 13.48 6.15
C SER A 150 -46.73 13.18 5.96
N SER A 151 -45.89 13.92 6.68
CA SER A 151 -44.44 13.77 6.70
C SER A 151 -44.02 13.06 7.99
N ASP A 152 -43.65 11.79 7.92
CA ASP A 152 -42.64 11.25 8.83
C ASP A 152 -41.83 10.13 8.16
N SER A 153 -41.07 10.51 7.14
CA SER A 153 -39.92 9.73 6.66
C SER A 153 -38.68 10.37 7.24
N PHE A 154 -38.13 9.79 8.31
CA PHE A 154 -36.82 10.16 8.85
C PHE A 154 -35.72 9.95 7.78
N LYS A 155 -35.47 10.96 6.93
CA LYS A 155 -34.30 11.00 6.04
C LYS A 155 -33.07 11.36 6.87
N VAL A 156 -32.38 10.35 7.39
CA VAL A 156 -31.18 10.53 8.23
C VAL A 156 -29.97 11.00 7.41
N ASP A 157 -29.94 10.76 6.10
CA ASP A 157 -28.73 10.89 5.27
C ASP A 157 -28.76 12.09 4.33
N GLU A 158 -28.59 13.31 4.85
CA GLU A 158 -28.41 14.48 3.99
C GLU A 158 -26.95 14.91 4.02
N ILE A 159 -26.21 14.39 3.03
CA ILE A 159 -24.88 14.85 2.68
C ILE A 159 -25.03 16.13 1.85
N THR A 160 -24.23 17.14 2.17
CA THR A 160 -24.22 18.39 1.41
C THR A 160 -22.98 18.45 0.52
N VAL A 161 -23.19 18.67 -0.77
CA VAL A 161 -22.16 18.99 -1.75
C VAL A 161 -22.57 20.31 -2.41
N GLN A 162 -22.03 21.42 -1.94
CA GLN A 162 -22.39 22.76 -2.42
C GLN A 162 -21.28 23.30 -3.33
N PRO A 163 -21.54 23.53 -4.62
CA PRO A 163 -20.59 24.18 -5.51
C PRO A 163 -20.34 25.63 -5.06
N LEU A 164 -19.09 26.05 -5.17
CA LEU A 164 -18.63 27.42 -4.95
C LEU A 164 -17.91 27.90 -6.23
N GLU A 165 -17.42 29.14 -6.22
CA GLU A 165 -16.63 29.68 -7.33
C GLU A 165 -15.33 28.89 -7.58
N ASN A 166 -14.75 29.04 -8.78
CA ASN A 166 -13.44 28.48 -9.15
C ASN A 166 -13.31 26.95 -8.95
N ASN A 167 -14.33 26.18 -9.33
CA ASN A 167 -14.36 24.71 -9.20
C ASN A 167 -14.14 24.19 -7.75
N ILE A 168 -14.38 25.05 -6.77
CA ILE A 168 -14.36 24.68 -5.36
C ILE A 168 -15.71 24.05 -5.00
N THR A 169 -15.70 23.05 -4.14
CA THR A 169 -16.94 22.48 -3.61
C THR A 169 -16.82 22.31 -2.12
N HIS A 170 -17.87 22.69 -1.39
CA HIS A 170 -17.98 22.42 0.02
C HIS A 170 -18.69 21.08 0.24
N TYR A 171 -17.98 20.14 0.87
CA TYR A 171 -18.55 18.88 1.31
C TYR A 171 -18.75 18.86 2.82
N SER A 172 -19.92 18.40 3.24
CA SER A 172 -20.27 18.22 4.64
C SER A 172 -21.07 16.92 4.79
N GLY A 173 -20.47 15.94 5.48
CA GLY A 173 -21.04 14.61 5.68
C GLY A 173 -22.15 14.56 6.73
N GLU A 174 -22.76 13.38 6.88
CA GLU A 174 -23.95 13.14 7.71
C GLU A 174 -23.80 13.54 9.20
N PHE A 175 -22.61 13.42 9.77
CA PHE A 175 -22.32 13.78 11.17
C PHE A 175 -21.86 15.22 11.36
N SER A 176 -21.91 16.05 10.31
CA SER A 176 -21.39 17.41 10.37
C SER A 176 -22.30 18.33 11.18
N HIS A 177 -21.70 19.03 12.15
CA HIS A 177 -22.35 20.13 12.86
C HIS A 177 -22.84 21.23 11.91
N TRP A 178 -22.22 21.40 10.75
CA TRP A 178 -22.69 22.33 9.72
C TRP A 178 -24.05 21.91 9.17
N ASN A 179 -24.22 20.64 8.76
CA ASN A 179 -25.50 20.17 8.25
C ASN A 179 -26.59 20.27 9.33
N PHE A 180 -26.26 19.93 10.57
CA PHE A 180 -27.17 20.13 11.70
C PHE A 180 -27.56 21.61 11.88
N SER A 181 -26.59 22.53 11.79
CA SER A 181 -26.83 23.97 11.87
C SER A 181 -27.71 24.48 10.73
N MET A 182 -27.52 23.97 9.50
CA MET A 182 -28.35 24.31 8.35
C MET A 182 -29.78 23.78 8.50
N ARG A 183 -29.97 22.58 9.08
CA ARG A 183 -31.30 22.05 9.41
C ARG A 183 -32.00 22.90 10.48
N ILE A 184 -31.27 23.35 11.51
CA ILE A 184 -31.80 24.30 12.50
C ILE A 184 -32.20 25.60 11.82
N LYS A 185 -31.36 26.13 10.92
CA LYS A 185 -31.68 27.34 10.15
C LYS A 185 -32.97 27.18 9.34
N GLN A 186 -33.10 26.10 8.57
CA GLN A 186 -34.31 25.81 7.79
C GLN A 186 -35.54 25.67 8.70
N TRP A 187 -35.40 25.03 9.86
CA TRP A 187 -36.47 24.90 10.83
C TRP A 187 -36.88 26.26 11.44
N ILE A 188 -35.92 27.14 11.75
CA ILE A 188 -36.20 28.51 12.17
C ILE A 188 -36.91 29.29 11.07
N GLU A 189 -36.44 29.20 9.82
CA GLU A 189 -37.06 29.87 8.67
C GLU A 189 -38.50 29.39 8.44
N GLN A 190 -38.78 28.09 8.60
CA GLN A 190 -40.14 27.54 8.57
C GLN A 190 -41.01 28.08 9.70
N CYS A 191 -40.48 28.20 10.92
CA CYS A 191 -41.20 28.80 12.05
C CYS A 191 -41.42 30.32 11.91
N VAL A 192 -40.56 31.03 11.16
CA VAL A 192 -40.60 32.50 11.00
C VAL A 192 -41.43 32.93 9.79
N ASN A 193 -41.57 32.10 8.75
CA ASN A 193 -42.38 32.40 7.55
C ASN A 193 -43.90 32.52 7.82
N ASP A 194 -44.37 32.25 9.04
CA ASP A 194 -45.72 32.65 9.52
C ASP A 194 -45.84 34.17 9.82
N ALA A 195 -44.76 34.95 9.68
CA ALA A 195 -44.74 36.41 9.82
C ALA A 195 -44.23 37.09 8.53
N PRO A 196 -45.04 37.92 7.84
CA PRO A 196 -44.80 38.29 6.44
C PRO A 196 -43.70 39.32 6.16
N ASP A 197 -42.85 39.74 7.10
CA ASP A 197 -41.85 40.79 6.85
C ASP A 197 -40.63 40.81 7.81
N GLY A 198 -40.09 39.64 8.13
CA GLY A 198 -38.85 39.53 8.92
C GLY A 198 -37.57 39.72 8.08
N PRO A 199 -36.52 40.39 8.60
CA PRO A 199 -35.24 40.49 7.90
C PRO A 199 -34.62 39.09 7.71
N LYS A 200 -34.30 38.73 6.46
CA LYS A 200 -33.60 37.47 6.15
C LYS A 200 -32.24 37.46 6.86
N THR A 201 -32.06 36.57 7.84
CA THR A 201 -30.79 36.43 8.56
C THR A 201 -29.73 35.88 7.61
N GLN A 202 -28.86 36.76 7.10
CA GLN A 202 -27.77 36.38 6.23
C GLN A 202 -26.62 35.82 7.07
N PHE A 203 -26.44 34.50 7.05
CA PHE A 203 -25.28 33.85 7.65
C PHE A 203 -24.10 33.96 6.68
N LYS A 204 -22.89 34.22 7.21
CA LYS A 204 -21.67 34.18 6.41
C LYS A 204 -21.48 32.77 5.85
N GLU A 205 -21.12 32.70 4.56
CA GLU A 205 -20.78 31.46 3.88
C GLU A 205 -19.57 30.77 4.52
N TYR A 206 -19.34 29.52 4.09
CA TYR A 206 -18.24 28.68 4.53
C TYR A 206 -16.89 29.42 4.49
N TYR A 207 -16.20 29.47 5.63
CA TYR A 207 -14.92 30.16 5.78
C TYR A 207 -13.76 29.29 5.24
N ARG A 208 -13.00 29.84 4.28
CA ARG A 208 -11.70 29.31 3.85
C ARG A 208 -10.59 30.19 4.44
N PRO A 209 -9.50 29.62 4.99
CA PRO A 209 -8.41 30.39 5.61
C PRO A 209 -7.48 30.98 4.54
N GLU A 210 -8.07 31.78 3.67
CA GLU A 210 -7.47 32.47 2.53
C GLU A 210 -6.36 33.45 2.94
N GLU A 211 -6.32 33.84 4.23
CA GLU A 211 -5.27 34.65 4.85
C GLU A 211 -3.93 33.92 5.01
N LEU A 212 -3.94 32.57 4.98
CA LEU A 212 -2.73 31.75 5.11
C LEU A 212 -1.96 31.62 3.79
N GLN A 213 -2.52 32.14 2.68
CA GLN A 213 -1.91 32.03 1.36
C GLN A 213 -0.71 32.98 1.20
N SER A 214 0.30 32.50 0.51
CA SER A 214 1.50 33.28 0.19
C SER A 214 1.24 34.27 -0.93
N SER A 215 1.65 35.53 -0.77
CA SER A 215 1.42 36.59 -1.78
C SER A 215 2.36 36.55 -2.99
N SER A 216 3.49 35.85 -2.91
CA SER A 216 4.60 35.97 -3.89
C SER A 216 4.93 34.68 -4.66
N ASN A 217 4.51 33.51 -4.16
CA ASN A 217 5.01 32.23 -4.69
C ASN A 217 4.58 31.99 -6.14
N THR A 218 3.34 32.34 -6.52
CA THR A 218 2.84 32.18 -7.89
C THR A 218 3.66 32.97 -8.90
N VAL A 219 3.94 34.25 -8.63
CA VAL A 219 4.71 35.13 -9.52
C VAL A 219 6.15 34.63 -9.66
N ALA A 220 6.77 34.21 -8.56
CA ALA A 220 8.11 33.64 -8.58
C ALA A 220 8.19 32.38 -9.44
N SER A 221 7.19 31.49 -9.37
CA SER A 221 7.17 30.26 -10.17
C SER A 221 6.91 30.51 -11.65
N LEU A 222 6.13 31.53 -12.03
CA LEU A 222 5.91 31.93 -13.42
C LEU A 222 7.19 32.40 -14.13
N SER A 223 8.18 32.91 -13.39
CA SER A 223 9.48 33.28 -13.97
C SER A 223 10.27 32.08 -14.52
N SER A 224 9.90 30.86 -14.13
CA SER A 224 10.56 29.62 -14.56
C SER A 224 9.95 29.01 -15.83
N LEU A 225 8.96 29.67 -16.45
CA LEU A 225 8.30 29.16 -17.65
C LEU A 225 9.29 29.08 -18.83
N PRO A 226 9.32 27.96 -19.57
CA PRO A 226 10.17 27.83 -20.74
C PRO A 226 9.60 28.63 -21.93
N PRO A 227 10.33 28.79 -23.04
CA PRO A 227 9.74 29.29 -24.28
C PRO A 227 8.51 28.49 -24.70
N ARG A 228 7.51 29.15 -25.32
CA ARG A 228 6.21 28.53 -25.61
C ARG A 228 6.32 27.22 -26.40
N TYR A 229 7.16 27.17 -27.43
CA TYR A 229 7.35 25.96 -28.23
C TYR A 229 7.90 24.76 -27.41
N VAL A 230 8.69 25.04 -26.36
CA VAL A 230 9.18 23.99 -25.44
C VAL A 230 8.05 23.53 -24.52
N ALA A 231 7.22 24.44 -24.01
CA ALA A 231 6.04 24.09 -23.23
C ALA A 231 5.10 23.19 -24.02
N ASP A 232 4.80 23.54 -25.28
CA ASP A 232 3.93 22.75 -26.16
C ASP A 232 4.50 21.34 -26.39
N PHE A 233 5.83 21.23 -26.59
CA PHE A 233 6.51 19.95 -26.72
C PHE A 233 6.41 19.10 -25.44
N LEU A 234 6.64 19.67 -24.25
CA LEU A 234 6.54 18.94 -22.98
C LEU A 234 5.11 18.49 -22.68
N VAL A 235 4.12 19.33 -23.00
CA VAL A 235 2.69 18.98 -22.89
C VAL A 235 2.34 17.87 -23.88
N HIS A 236 2.88 17.92 -25.10
CA HIS A 236 2.72 16.84 -26.08
C HIS A 236 3.28 15.52 -25.55
N ALA A 237 4.51 15.50 -25.06
CA ALA A 237 5.15 14.31 -24.49
C ALA A 237 4.36 13.75 -23.29
N PHE A 238 3.80 14.62 -22.44
CA PHE A 238 2.92 14.21 -21.34
C PHE A 238 1.68 13.45 -21.84
N PHE A 239 0.91 14.03 -22.76
CA PHE A 239 -0.31 13.38 -23.28
C PHE A 239 -0.01 12.14 -24.14
N ASN A 240 1.12 12.13 -24.85
CA ASN A 240 1.47 11.03 -25.75
C ASN A 240 2.03 9.79 -25.00
N HIS A 241 2.66 10.00 -23.85
CA HIS A 241 3.42 8.94 -23.19
C HIS A 241 3.08 8.71 -21.71
N ALA A 242 2.81 9.78 -20.95
CA ALA A 242 2.51 9.66 -19.52
C ALA A 242 1.03 9.39 -19.27
N GLU A 243 0.13 10.10 -19.96
CA GLU A 243 -1.30 9.83 -19.90
C GLU A 243 -1.63 8.55 -20.67
N THR A 244 -1.90 7.47 -19.94
CA THR A 244 -2.25 6.18 -20.52
C THR A 244 -3.66 5.76 -20.13
N SER A 245 -3.81 4.91 -19.13
CA SER A 245 -5.13 4.40 -18.71
C SER A 245 -5.87 5.32 -17.72
N TYR A 246 -5.21 6.37 -17.22
CA TYR A 246 -5.74 7.28 -16.22
C TYR A 246 -5.95 8.67 -16.81
N PHE A 247 -6.95 9.39 -16.30
CA PHE A 247 -7.24 10.77 -16.66
C PHE A 247 -6.73 11.72 -15.59
N TYR A 248 -6.05 12.79 -16.00
CA TYR A 248 -5.52 13.81 -15.09
C TYR A 248 -6.11 15.18 -15.35
N VAL A 249 -6.15 15.62 -16.61
CA VAL A 249 -6.61 16.95 -17.02
C VAL A 249 -7.13 16.90 -18.46
N GLU A 250 -8.13 17.74 -18.78
CA GLU A 250 -8.63 17.85 -20.15
C GLU A 250 -7.69 18.71 -21.00
N ARG A 251 -7.42 18.27 -22.24
CA ARG A 251 -6.37 18.81 -23.10
C ARG A 251 -6.65 20.23 -23.58
N HIS A 252 -7.87 20.53 -24.01
CA HIS A 252 -8.22 21.87 -24.51
C HIS A 252 -8.19 22.88 -23.38
N TRP A 253 -8.78 22.54 -22.24
CA TRP A 253 -8.73 23.35 -21.02
C TRP A 253 -7.29 23.66 -20.60
N LEU A 254 -6.38 22.68 -20.63
CA LEU A 254 -4.98 22.92 -20.30
C LEU A 254 -4.33 23.90 -21.29
N ASN A 255 -4.59 23.74 -22.60
CA ASN A 255 -4.06 24.63 -23.61
C ASN A 255 -4.59 26.06 -23.45
N ASP A 256 -5.89 26.24 -23.18
CA ASP A 256 -6.48 27.56 -22.93
C ASP A 256 -5.86 28.24 -21.70
N LYS A 257 -5.58 27.46 -20.64
CA LYS A 257 -4.87 27.97 -19.45
C LYS A 257 -3.41 28.29 -19.76
N LEU A 258 -2.76 27.52 -20.63
CA LEU A 258 -1.41 27.79 -21.07
C LEU A 258 -1.35 29.08 -21.89
N ASP A 259 -2.28 29.28 -22.83
CA ASP A 259 -2.44 30.53 -23.59
C ASP A 259 -2.60 31.73 -22.65
N LEU A 260 -3.51 31.61 -21.66
CA LEU A 260 -3.71 32.66 -20.66
C LEU A 260 -2.44 33.00 -19.88
N VAL A 261 -1.67 31.99 -19.47
CA VAL A 261 -0.42 32.17 -18.71
C VAL A 261 0.65 32.88 -19.54
N TYR A 262 0.76 32.57 -20.84
CA TYR A 262 1.78 33.18 -21.71
C TYR A 262 1.37 34.55 -22.27
N GLU A 263 0.08 34.77 -22.54
CA GLU A 263 -0.40 36.00 -23.15
C GLU A 263 -0.84 37.05 -22.12
N ASN A 264 -1.41 36.62 -20.99
CA ASN A 264 -2.00 37.52 -20.00
C ASN A 264 -1.78 37.03 -18.55
N SER A 265 -0.53 36.81 -18.17
CA SER A 265 -0.15 36.36 -16.82
C SER A 265 -0.62 37.29 -15.69
N ALA A 266 -0.85 38.58 -15.97
CA ALA A 266 -1.35 39.55 -15.01
C ALA A 266 -2.81 39.30 -14.58
N SER A 267 -3.57 38.50 -15.34
CA SER A 267 -4.95 38.11 -15.00
C SER A 267 -5.02 37.01 -13.94
N LEU A 268 -3.90 36.32 -13.67
CA LEU A 268 -3.85 35.22 -12.71
C LEU A 268 -3.98 35.74 -11.29
N THR A 269 -4.87 35.12 -10.53
CA THR A 269 -5.12 35.44 -9.13
C THR A 269 -4.48 34.41 -8.23
N ARG A 270 -4.49 34.66 -6.92
CA ARG A 270 -4.09 33.66 -5.91
C ARG A 270 -4.91 32.37 -5.97
N ARG A 271 -6.13 32.42 -6.53
CA ARG A 271 -7.00 31.25 -6.71
C ARG A 271 -6.51 30.30 -7.80
N ASP A 272 -5.65 30.77 -8.71
CA ASP A 272 -5.12 30.00 -9.85
C ASP A 272 -3.85 29.22 -9.54
N VAL A 273 -3.38 29.23 -8.29
CA VAL A 273 -2.14 28.53 -7.88
C VAL A 273 -2.20 27.01 -8.13
N GLY A 274 -3.39 26.40 -8.04
CA GLY A 274 -3.61 25.00 -8.43
C GLY A 274 -3.28 24.77 -9.91
N THR A 275 -3.80 25.64 -10.78
CA THR A 275 -3.53 25.63 -12.23
C THR A 275 -2.05 25.82 -12.54
N VAL A 276 -1.39 26.81 -11.91
CA VAL A 276 0.05 27.06 -12.14
C VAL A 276 0.89 25.86 -11.65
N CYS A 277 0.54 25.28 -10.51
CA CYS A 277 1.19 24.07 -9.99
C CYS A 277 1.03 22.89 -10.96
N MET A 278 -0.18 22.66 -11.49
CA MET A 278 -0.44 21.64 -12.51
C MET A 278 0.42 21.83 -13.76
N ILE A 279 0.48 23.05 -14.31
CA ILE A 279 1.27 23.33 -15.53
C ILE A 279 2.75 22.99 -15.29
N LEU A 280 3.32 23.44 -14.17
CA LEU A 280 4.73 23.18 -13.83
C LEU A 280 5.00 21.69 -13.66
N ILE A 281 4.13 20.96 -12.96
CA ILE A 281 4.33 19.52 -12.78
C ILE A 281 4.10 18.72 -14.07
N ILE A 282 3.21 19.17 -14.97
CA ILE A 282 3.05 18.59 -16.31
C ILE A 282 4.32 18.77 -17.12
N PHE A 283 4.97 19.93 -17.06
CA PHE A 283 6.28 20.11 -17.70
C PHE A 283 7.33 19.17 -17.11
N ALA A 284 7.38 19.04 -15.79
CA ALA A 284 8.29 18.12 -15.11
C ALA A 284 8.07 16.67 -15.60
N ILE A 285 6.82 16.21 -15.69
CA ILE A 285 6.50 14.88 -16.22
C ILE A 285 6.86 14.80 -17.71
N GLY A 286 6.59 15.83 -18.51
CA GLY A 286 6.98 15.89 -19.93
C GLY A 286 8.48 15.64 -20.13
N THR A 287 9.34 16.20 -19.28
CA THR A 287 10.79 15.96 -19.35
C THR A 287 11.16 14.49 -19.11
N GLN A 288 10.39 13.76 -18.30
CA GLN A 288 10.64 12.33 -18.03
C GLN A 288 10.39 11.43 -19.25
N TYR A 289 9.63 11.91 -20.24
CA TYR A 289 9.25 11.15 -21.43
C TYR A 289 9.74 11.76 -22.76
N ALA A 290 10.29 12.98 -22.74
CA ALA A 290 10.74 13.73 -23.92
C ALA A 290 11.66 12.92 -24.87
N TYR A 291 12.54 12.08 -24.31
CA TYR A 291 13.46 11.26 -25.10
C TYR A 291 12.76 10.24 -26.01
N LEU A 292 11.50 9.88 -25.75
CA LEU A 292 10.77 8.90 -26.56
C LEU A 292 10.39 9.46 -27.94
N ASP A 293 10.10 10.76 -28.02
CA ASP A 293 9.84 11.44 -29.30
C ASP A 293 11.14 11.68 -30.12
N SER A 294 12.32 11.60 -29.49
CA SER A 294 13.61 11.73 -30.19
C SER A 294 13.99 10.51 -31.04
N ARG A 295 13.33 9.35 -30.84
CA ARG A 295 13.61 8.11 -31.58
C ARG A 295 13.13 8.16 -33.03
N ASP A 296 12.21 9.07 -33.37
CA ASP A 296 11.62 9.15 -34.72
C ASP A 296 12.57 9.74 -35.77
N GLU A 297 13.62 10.48 -35.41
CA GLU A 297 14.51 11.11 -36.40
C GLU A 297 15.68 10.23 -36.86
N ARG A 298 16.03 9.15 -36.14
CA ARG A 298 17.15 8.26 -36.52
C ARG A 298 16.85 6.81 -36.17
N GLY A 299 16.31 6.06 -37.13
CA GLY A 299 16.13 4.59 -37.07
C GLY A 299 17.43 3.76 -37.04
N GLY A 300 18.49 4.26 -36.41
CA GLY A 300 19.73 3.52 -36.15
C GLY A 300 19.73 2.91 -34.75
N PRO A 301 20.43 1.78 -34.53
CA PRO A 301 20.64 1.25 -33.19
C PRO A 301 21.32 2.32 -32.31
N PRO A 302 21.06 2.34 -31.00
CA PRO A 302 21.67 3.32 -30.10
C PRO A 302 23.19 3.18 -30.20
N ASN A 303 23.84 4.18 -30.78
CA ASN A 303 25.28 4.33 -30.65
C ASN A 303 25.55 4.53 -29.16
N ALA A 304 26.06 3.48 -28.50
CA ALA A 304 26.37 3.43 -27.08
C ALA A 304 27.55 4.36 -26.66
N ALA A 305 27.80 5.43 -27.41
CA ALA A 305 28.96 6.30 -27.26
C ALA A 305 28.69 7.75 -27.71
N ALA A 306 27.46 8.24 -27.65
CA ALA A 306 27.19 9.68 -27.73
C ALA A 306 27.12 10.26 -26.31
N ASP A 307 28.25 10.82 -25.88
CA ASP A 307 28.47 11.76 -24.78
C ASP A 307 27.68 11.58 -23.49
N SER A 308 28.35 10.94 -22.54
CA SER A 308 28.12 10.96 -21.10
C SER A 308 28.23 12.38 -20.51
N SER A 309 27.30 13.27 -20.84
CA SER A 309 26.89 14.32 -19.90
C SER A 309 25.77 13.75 -19.04
N PRO A 310 25.84 13.82 -17.69
CA PRO A 310 24.68 13.52 -16.85
C PRO A 310 23.51 14.38 -17.35
N PHE A 311 22.39 13.72 -17.65
CA PHE A 311 21.18 14.22 -18.28
C PHE A 311 20.79 15.65 -17.87
N SER A 312 20.90 16.61 -18.80
CA SER A 312 20.43 17.99 -18.60
C SER A 312 18.92 18.08 -18.41
N GLU A 313 18.17 17.12 -18.97
CA GLU A 313 16.71 17.02 -18.90
C GLU A 313 16.23 16.76 -17.46
N ASP A 314 16.90 15.88 -16.71
CA ASP A 314 16.55 15.58 -15.31
C ASP A 314 16.66 16.82 -14.42
N THR A 315 17.66 17.68 -14.69
CA THR A 315 17.85 18.93 -13.93
C THR A 315 16.69 19.91 -14.17
N ILE A 316 16.21 19.99 -15.42
CA ILE A 316 15.07 20.85 -15.78
C ILE A 316 13.78 20.31 -15.16
N GLY A 317 13.55 18.99 -15.24
CA GLY A 317 12.41 18.33 -14.59
C GLY A 317 12.39 18.56 -13.08
N ILE A 318 13.54 18.43 -12.42
CA ILE A 318 13.70 18.71 -10.98
C ILE A 318 13.39 20.19 -10.67
N MET A 319 13.86 21.13 -11.49
CA MET A 319 13.56 22.56 -11.30
C MET A 319 12.04 22.81 -11.34
N PHE A 320 11.34 22.29 -12.35
CA PHE A 320 9.88 22.44 -12.44
C PHE A 320 9.15 21.79 -11.25
N TYR A 321 9.56 20.58 -10.86
CA TYR A 321 9.05 19.91 -9.66
C TYR A 321 9.24 20.75 -8.39
N GLN A 322 10.43 21.32 -8.19
CA GLN A 322 10.72 22.18 -7.03
C GLN A 322 9.85 23.43 -7.00
N GLN A 323 9.60 24.05 -8.17
CA GLN A 323 8.70 25.20 -8.27
C GLN A 323 7.26 24.80 -7.97
N ALA A 324 6.76 23.68 -8.49
CA ALA A 324 5.44 23.16 -8.17
C ALA A 324 5.30 22.88 -6.66
N CYS A 325 6.31 22.28 -6.02
CA CYS A 325 6.30 22.00 -4.58
C CYS A 325 6.23 23.25 -3.71
N ARG A 326 6.78 24.39 -4.14
CA ARG A 326 6.65 25.68 -3.41
C ARG A 326 5.20 26.16 -3.34
N LEU A 327 4.37 25.75 -4.29
CA LEU A 327 2.96 26.13 -4.38
C LEU A 327 2.04 25.21 -3.55
N VAL A 328 2.52 24.05 -3.11
CA VAL A 328 1.71 23.03 -2.42
C VAL A 328 0.98 23.56 -1.17
N PRO A 329 1.58 24.39 -0.29
CA PRO A 329 0.87 24.95 0.86
C PRO A 329 -0.39 25.76 0.47
N ASP A 330 -0.28 26.57 -0.59
CA ASP A 330 -1.38 27.39 -1.09
C ASP A 330 -2.43 26.51 -1.80
N VAL A 331 -1.97 25.49 -2.55
CA VAL A 331 -2.80 24.46 -3.18
C VAL A 331 -3.67 23.72 -2.14
N ILE A 332 -3.10 23.34 -1.01
CA ILE A 332 -3.82 22.69 0.10
C ILE A 332 -4.87 23.64 0.70
N THR A 333 -4.51 24.92 0.86
CA THR A 333 -5.41 25.93 1.42
C THR A 333 -6.64 26.15 0.54
N ILE A 334 -6.46 26.17 -0.79
CA ILE A 334 -7.55 26.36 -1.76
C ILE A 334 -8.38 25.13 -1.92
N SER A 335 -7.78 23.93 -1.93
CA SER A 335 -8.46 22.64 -2.10
C SER A 335 -9.61 22.74 -3.12
N SER A 336 -9.30 23.07 -4.38
CA SER A 336 -10.20 23.01 -5.55
C SER A 336 -10.00 21.71 -6.33
N LEU A 337 -10.75 21.51 -7.42
CA LEU A 337 -10.48 20.42 -8.37
C LEU A 337 -9.03 20.44 -8.88
N GLU A 338 -8.55 21.61 -9.25
CA GLU A 338 -7.17 21.82 -9.73
C GLU A 338 -6.15 21.51 -8.63
N SER A 339 -6.48 21.76 -7.36
CA SER A 339 -5.62 21.35 -6.25
C SER A 339 -5.47 19.83 -6.15
N VAL A 340 -6.57 19.09 -6.36
CA VAL A 340 -6.55 17.61 -6.38
C VAL A 340 -5.70 17.13 -7.54
N GLN A 341 -5.91 17.67 -8.73
CA GLN A 341 -5.16 17.33 -9.95
C GLN A 341 -3.66 17.64 -9.80
N ALA A 342 -3.31 18.79 -9.22
CA ALA A 342 -1.91 19.16 -8.94
C ALA A 342 -1.22 18.14 -8.03
N CYS A 343 -1.82 17.80 -6.87
CA CYS A 343 -1.25 16.81 -5.96
C CYS A 343 -1.18 15.40 -6.61
N LEU A 344 -2.18 15.04 -7.40
CA LEU A 344 -2.22 13.77 -8.12
C LEU A 344 -1.07 13.67 -9.15
N LEU A 345 -0.82 14.73 -9.91
CA LEU A 345 0.27 14.81 -10.87
C LEU A 345 1.65 14.83 -10.19
N ILE A 346 1.79 15.49 -9.02
CA ILE A 346 3.03 15.39 -8.23
C ILE A 346 3.25 13.94 -7.77
N GLY A 347 2.18 13.26 -7.36
CA GLY A 347 2.20 11.82 -7.06
C GLY A 347 2.67 10.99 -8.25
N LEU A 348 2.20 11.30 -9.46
CA LEU A 348 2.62 10.64 -10.70
C LEU A 348 4.11 10.88 -11.01
N TYR A 349 4.59 12.13 -10.96
CA TYR A 349 5.99 12.48 -11.22
C TYR A 349 6.96 11.73 -10.30
N THR A 350 6.59 11.60 -9.01
CA THR A 350 7.41 10.97 -7.98
C THR A 350 7.28 9.44 -7.95
N LEU A 351 6.32 8.87 -8.69
CA LEU A 351 6.04 7.44 -8.71
C LEU A 351 7.23 6.57 -9.16
N PRO A 352 7.96 6.87 -10.26
CA PRO A 352 9.18 6.12 -10.62
C PRO A 352 10.37 6.40 -9.69
N LEU A 353 10.30 7.42 -8.83
CA LEU A 353 11.39 7.84 -7.96
C LEU A 353 11.29 7.20 -6.57
N ASP A 354 10.12 7.29 -5.94
CA ASP A 354 9.84 6.74 -4.61
C ASP A 354 8.35 6.41 -4.47
N ALA A 355 7.94 5.30 -5.07
CA ALA A 355 6.55 4.84 -5.07
C ALA A 355 5.99 4.61 -3.66
N SER A 356 6.80 4.03 -2.76
CA SER A 356 6.35 3.60 -1.43
C SER A 356 6.43 4.68 -0.34
N GLY A 357 7.15 5.77 -0.61
CA GLY A 357 7.30 6.93 0.25
C GLY A 357 6.61 8.16 -0.35
N LEU A 358 7.37 9.00 -1.04
CA LEU A 358 6.94 10.33 -1.48
C LEU A 358 5.69 10.31 -2.38
N SER A 359 5.65 9.42 -3.38
CA SER A 359 4.50 9.30 -4.27
C SER A 359 3.24 8.90 -3.52
N TYR A 360 3.34 7.88 -2.66
CA TYR A 360 2.23 7.44 -1.81
C TYR A 360 1.67 8.58 -0.95
N VAL A 361 2.52 9.47 -0.40
CA VAL A 361 2.08 10.64 0.38
C VAL A 361 1.28 11.63 -0.48
N TYR A 362 1.78 11.98 -1.67
CA TYR A 362 1.07 12.92 -2.55
C TYR A 362 -0.23 12.35 -3.12
N LEU A 363 -0.28 11.06 -3.45
CA LEU A 363 -1.52 10.38 -3.85
C LEU A 363 -2.56 10.41 -2.71
N ASN A 364 -2.13 10.16 -1.48
CA ASN A 364 -2.99 10.29 -0.30
C ASN A 364 -3.48 11.73 -0.10
N LEU A 365 -2.61 12.72 -0.28
CA LEU A 365 -2.98 14.13 -0.20
C LEU A 365 -4.05 14.47 -1.25
N ALA A 366 -3.88 14.03 -2.49
CA ALA A 366 -4.87 14.21 -3.56
C ALA A 366 -6.23 13.59 -3.16
N VAL A 367 -6.25 12.36 -2.62
CA VAL A 367 -7.48 11.72 -2.12
C VAL A 367 -8.11 12.53 -0.99
N LYS A 368 -7.34 13.07 -0.04
CA LYS A 368 -7.88 13.89 1.06
C LYS A 368 -8.46 15.20 0.59
N LEU A 369 -7.81 15.89 -0.36
CA LEU A 369 -8.37 17.09 -0.99
C LEU A 369 -9.64 16.76 -1.80
N ALA A 370 -9.68 15.61 -2.47
CA ALA A 370 -10.85 15.17 -3.22
C ALA A 370 -12.06 14.89 -2.31
N ILE A 371 -11.82 14.26 -1.14
CA ILE A 371 -12.83 14.04 -0.10
C ILE A 371 -13.33 15.37 0.47
N GLN A 372 -12.43 16.32 0.72
CA GLN A 372 -12.79 17.66 1.19
C GLN A 372 -13.70 18.40 0.19
N ASN A 373 -13.59 18.08 -1.10
CA ASN A 373 -14.44 18.61 -2.17
C ASN A 373 -15.68 17.74 -2.47
N GLY A 374 -15.88 16.64 -1.75
CA GLY A 374 -17.02 15.74 -1.97
C GLY A 374 -16.96 14.96 -3.28
N MET A 375 -15.79 14.83 -3.91
CA MET A 375 -15.64 14.12 -5.18
C MET A 375 -15.84 12.60 -5.04
N HIS A 376 -15.77 12.08 -3.83
CA HIS A 376 -16.07 10.68 -3.50
C HIS A 376 -17.57 10.39 -3.43
N ARG A 377 -18.42 11.43 -3.51
CA ARG A 377 -19.87 11.31 -3.44
C ARG A 377 -20.56 11.60 -4.76
N LYS A 378 -21.70 10.95 -4.98
CA LYS A 378 -22.62 11.29 -6.07
C LYS A 378 -23.16 12.71 -5.87
N TYR A 379 -23.07 13.53 -6.92
CA TYR A 379 -23.63 14.87 -6.94
C TYR A 379 -25.03 14.87 -7.58
N PRO A 380 -26.11 15.17 -6.83
CA PRO A 380 -27.48 15.10 -7.36
C PRO A 380 -27.95 16.40 -8.06
N GLY A 381 -27.19 17.48 -7.98
CA GLY A 381 -27.58 18.77 -8.54
C GLY A 381 -27.13 18.99 -9.99
N ASP A 382 -27.59 20.11 -10.55
CA ASP A 382 -27.24 20.57 -11.90
C ASP A 382 -26.46 21.90 -11.90
N ALA A 383 -26.02 22.38 -10.72
CA ALA A 383 -25.28 23.64 -10.60
C ALA A 383 -23.80 23.53 -11.00
N ILE A 384 -23.26 22.30 -11.11
CA ILE A 384 -21.92 22.07 -11.65
C ILE A 384 -22.05 21.80 -13.15
N ASP A 385 -21.27 22.53 -13.95
CA ASP A 385 -21.14 22.32 -15.38
C ASP A 385 -20.87 20.83 -15.72
N PRO A 386 -21.53 20.25 -16.74
CA PRO A 386 -21.39 18.83 -17.08
C PRO A 386 -19.94 18.38 -17.34
N VAL A 387 -19.11 19.23 -17.97
CA VAL A 387 -17.70 18.94 -18.24
C VAL A 387 -16.92 18.88 -16.94
N ILE A 388 -17.16 19.84 -16.03
CA ILE A 388 -16.54 19.84 -14.70
C ILE A 388 -17.00 18.65 -13.87
N ARG A 389 -18.28 18.28 -13.92
CA ARG A 389 -18.83 17.11 -13.21
C ARG A 389 -18.15 15.81 -13.67
N GLU A 390 -18.03 15.61 -14.98
CA GLU A 390 -17.35 14.43 -15.52
C GLU A 390 -15.83 14.44 -15.25
N THR A 391 -15.18 15.60 -15.33
CA THR A 391 -13.77 15.79 -14.96
C THR A 391 -13.55 15.41 -13.49
N ARG A 392 -14.45 15.82 -12.59
CA ARG A 392 -14.39 15.45 -11.16
C ARG A 392 -14.48 13.95 -10.94
N ASN A 393 -15.42 13.28 -11.60
CA ASN A 393 -15.58 11.82 -11.51
C ASN A 393 -14.30 11.11 -11.99
N ARG A 394 -13.75 11.51 -13.14
CA ARG A 394 -12.51 10.94 -13.69
C ARG A 394 -11.32 11.14 -12.77
N VAL A 395 -11.10 12.36 -12.29
CA VAL A 395 -10.00 12.68 -11.36
C VAL A 395 -10.14 11.89 -10.05
N TRP A 396 -11.34 11.81 -9.49
CA TRP A 396 -11.61 10.99 -8.30
C TRP A 396 -11.21 9.53 -8.52
N TRP A 397 -11.70 8.91 -9.60
CA TRP A 397 -11.44 7.51 -9.87
C TRP A 397 -9.97 7.24 -10.22
N THR A 398 -9.27 8.19 -10.85
CA THR A 398 -7.81 8.12 -10.99
C THR A 398 -7.11 8.14 -9.63
N ALA A 399 -7.41 9.11 -8.77
CA ALA A 399 -6.78 9.23 -7.45
C ALA A 399 -7.07 8.00 -6.56
N TYR A 400 -8.33 7.58 -6.51
CA TYR A 400 -8.78 6.42 -5.73
C TYR A 400 -8.09 5.12 -6.18
N THR A 401 -8.00 4.87 -7.49
CA THR A 401 -7.38 3.63 -8.00
C THR A 401 -5.88 3.61 -7.86
N THR A 402 -5.21 4.73 -8.18
CA THR A 402 -3.75 4.82 -8.09
C THR A 402 -3.26 4.72 -6.64
N GLU A 403 -3.87 5.44 -5.70
CA GLU A 403 -3.56 5.33 -4.27
C GLU A 403 -3.70 3.89 -3.78
N LYS A 404 -4.87 3.27 -4.04
CA LYS A 404 -5.17 1.91 -3.60
C LYS A 404 -4.21 0.89 -4.18
N ARG A 405 -3.87 1.00 -5.46
CA ARG A 405 -2.92 0.12 -6.14
C ARG A 405 -1.54 0.20 -5.50
N ILE A 406 -1.02 1.41 -5.34
CA ILE A 406 0.30 1.66 -4.77
C ILE A 406 0.33 1.23 -3.31
N GLY A 407 -0.74 1.51 -2.56
CA GLY A 407 -0.88 1.05 -1.18
C GLY A 407 -0.81 -0.46 -1.08
N ILE A 408 -1.60 -1.19 -1.87
CA ILE A 408 -1.63 -2.66 -1.85
C ILE A 408 -0.28 -3.27 -2.23
N PHE A 409 0.34 -2.81 -3.33
CA PHE A 409 1.59 -3.42 -3.80
C PHE A 409 2.77 -3.17 -2.84
N HIS A 410 2.77 -2.07 -2.11
CA HIS A 410 3.81 -1.73 -1.13
C HIS A 410 3.40 -2.00 0.33
N GLY A 411 2.25 -2.65 0.55
CA GLY A 411 1.80 -3.06 1.89
C GLY A 411 1.39 -1.90 2.81
N ARG A 412 0.92 -0.78 2.26
CA ARG A 412 0.35 0.35 3.00
C ARG A 412 -1.19 0.20 3.17
N PRO A 413 -1.78 0.78 4.22
CA PRO A 413 -3.24 0.84 4.40
C PRO A 413 -3.93 1.69 3.32
N ILE A 414 -5.21 1.42 3.05
CA ILE A 414 -6.03 2.18 2.09
C ILE A 414 -6.69 3.37 2.81
N SER A 415 -6.80 4.52 2.16
CA SER A 415 -7.20 5.80 2.80
C SER A 415 -8.70 5.97 3.09
N ILE A 416 -9.58 5.26 2.38
CA ILE A 416 -11.05 5.36 2.48
C ILE A 416 -11.72 3.99 2.27
N ALA A 417 -12.78 3.70 3.03
CA ALA A 417 -13.54 2.46 2.87
C ALA A 417 -14.43 2.52 1.63
N ALA A 418 -14.67 1.37 0.98
CA ALA A 418 -15.54 1.31 -0.19
C ALA A 418 -17.01 1.69 0.13
N SER A 419 -17.44 1.55 1.38
CA SER A 419 -18.77 1.96 1.85
C SER A 419 -18.98 3.48 1.81
N ASP A 420 -17.91 4.25 1.85
CA ASP A 420 -17.99 5.72 1.93
C ASP A 420 -18.03 6.38 0.55
N VAL A 421 -17.92 5.58 -0.52
CA VAL A 421 -17.78 6.03 -1.91
C VAL A 421 -19.03 5.65 -2.70
N ASP A 422 -19.75 6.66 -3.19
CA ASP A 422 -20.88 6.49 -4.13
C ASP A 422 -20.76 7.38 -5.38
N ALA A 423 -19.58 7.97 -5.62
CA ALA A 423 -19.26 8.72 -6.84
C ALA A 423 -19.63 7.95 -8.12
N GLU A 424 -20.12 8.68 -9.12
CA GLU A 424 -20.49 8.09 -10.40
C GLU A 424 -19.26 7.61 -11.16
N LEU A 425 -19.37 6.47 -11.83
CA LEU A 425 -18.29 5.95 -12.67
C LEU A 425 -18.08 6.87 -13.89
N PRO A 426 -16.86 6.97 -14.44
CA PRO A 426 -16.60 7.73 -15.65
C PRO A 426 -17.45 7.23 -16.81
N LEU A 427 -17.95 8.13 -17.64
CA LEU A 427 -18.79 7.83 -18.79
C LEU A 427 -18.20 8.40 -20.07
N ASP A 428 -18.32 7.66 -21.17
CA ASP A 428 -17.99 8.19 -22.47
C ASP A 428 -19.10 9.14 -22.92
N ARG A 429 -18.79 10.44 -22.90
CA ARG A 429 -19.73 11.54 -23.15
C ARG A 429 -19.18 12.47 -24.24
N PRO A 430 -19.11 12.02 -25.50
CA PRO A 430 -18.60 12.86 -26.59
C PRO A 430 -19.43 14.14 -26.81
N ASP A 431 -20.65 14.19 -26.29
CA ASP A 431 -21.60 15.30 -26.38
C ASP A 431 -21.23 16.52 -25.53
N ILE A 432 -20.45 16.35 -24.46
CA ILE A 432 -20.16 17.45 -23.52
C ILE A 432 -18.80 18.12 -23.75
N TRP A 433 -17.86 17.43 -24.40
CA TRP A 433 -16.49 17.92 -24.51
C TRP A 433 -16.36 19.04 -25.56
N PRO A 434 -15.55 20.08 -25.30
CA PRO A 434 -15.33 21.16 -26.26
C PRO A 434 -14.53 20.73 -27.50
N GLY A 435 -13.82 19.60 -27.40
CA GLY A 435 -13.09 18.96 -28.50
C GLY A 435 -13.24 17.44 -28.45
N PRO A 436 -12.33 16.68 -29.10
CA PRO A 436 -12.34 15.23 -29.03
C PRO A 436 -12.42 14.69 -27.60
N ALA A 437 -13.35 13.76 -27.36
CA ALA A 437 -13.50 13.13 -26.06
C ALA A 437 -12.21 12.43 -25.61
N PRO A 438 -11.92 12.37 -24.29
CA PRO A 438 -10.76 11.65 -23.78
C PRO A 438 -10.74 10.19 -24.26
N PRO A 439 -9.70 9.75 -24.99
CA PRO A 439 -9.69 8.45 -25.66
C PRO A 439 -9.53 7.26 -24.70
N ASN A 440 -9.18 7.51 -23.43
CA ASN A 440 -8.81 6.50 -22.44
C ASN A 440 -9.98 6.01 -21.57
N THR A 441 -11.21 6.44 -21.80
CA THR A 441 -12.38 6.08 -20.96
C THR A 441 -12.54 4.55 -20.79
N ALA A 442 -12.41 3.79 -21.89
CA ALA A 442 -12.53 2.33 -21.84
C ALA A 442 -11.40 1.69 -21.02
N HIS A 443 -10.15 2.13 -21.20
CA HIS A 443 -9.00 1.66 -20.43
C HIS A 443 -9.10 2.03 -18.95
N MET A 444 -9.62 3.22 -18.63
CA MET A 444 -9.87 3.67 -17.27
C MET A 444 -10.86 2.76 -16.54
N LEU A 445 -11.98 2.43 -17.19
CA LEU A 445 -12.99 1.51 -16.64
C LEU A 445 -12.43 0.08 -16.46
N ALA A 446 -11.61 -0.39 -17.39
CA ALA A 446 -10.95 -1.68 -17.27
C ALA A 446 -9.93 -1.71 -16.11
N THR A 447 -9.13 -0.66 -15.96
CA THR A 447 -8.18 -0.49 -14.84
C THR A 447 -8.91 -0.38 -13.49
N LEU A 448 -10.07 0.30 -13.44
CA LEU A 448 -10.95 0.31 -12.25
C LEU A 448 -11.39 -1.10 -11.85
N GLN A 449 -11.83 -1.90 -12.83
CA GLN A 449 -12.25 -3.29 -12.60
C GLN A 449 -11.08 -4.18 -12.12
N LEU A 450 -9.88 -4.02 -12.70
CA LEU A 450 -8.66 -4.70 -12.22
C LEU A 450 -8.33 -4.35 -10.77
N ASN A 451 -8.41 -3.07 -10.40
CA ASN A 451 -8.11 -2.62 -9.04
C ASN A 451 -9.14 -3.12 -8.01
N ASN A 452 -10.40 -3.28 -8.42
CA ASN A 452 -11.42 -3.93 -7.60
C ASN A 452 -11.09 -5.41 -7.37
N ALA A 453 -10.65 -6.13 -8.40
CA ALA A 453 -10.17 -7.50 -8.26
C ALA A 453 -8.93 -7.57 -7.35
N LEU A 454 -7.95 -6.68 -7.53
CA LEU A 454 -6.77 -6.56 -6.67
C LEU A 454 -7.15 -6.38 -5.20
N SER A 455 -8.10 -5.48 -4.91
CA SER A 455 -8.59 -5.24 -3.55
C SER A 455 -9.22 -6.48 -2.92
N ARG A 456 -10.05 -7.21 -3.68
CA ARG A 456 -10.70 -8.45 -3.20
C ARG A 456 -9.66 -9.53 -2.92
N ILE A 457 -8.69 -9.70 -3.81
CA ILE A 457 -7.59 -10.67 -3.67
C ILE A 457 -6.71 -10.30 -2.48
N ALA A 458 -6.33 -9.03 -2.33
CA ALA A 458 -5.52 -8.55 -1.21
C ALA A 458 -6.21 -8.77 0.13
N HIS A 459 -7.51 -8.47 0.21
CA HIS A 459 -8.30 -8.77 1.39
C HIS A 459 -8.31 -10.27 1.71
N GLN A 460 -8.58 -11.12 0.71
CA GLN A 460 -8.56 -12.57 0.90
C GLN A 460 -7.19 -13.11 1.33
N ILE A 461 -6.09 -12.59 0.78
CA ILE A 461 -4.72 -12.91 1.21
C ILE A 461 -4.49 -12.49 2.66
N SER A 462 -5.00 -11.33 3.07
CA SER A 462 -4.82 -10.83 4.44
C SER A 462 -5.47 -11.73 5.50
N LEU A 463 -6.59 -12.38 5.18
CA LEU A 463 -7.29 -13.30 6.07
C LEU A 463 -6.49 -14.57 6.40
N PHE A 464 -5.54 -14.97 5.55
CA PHE A 464 -4.65 -16.10 5.88
C PHE A 464 -3.78 -15.86 7.12
N LYS A 465 -3.61 -14.61 7.54
CA LYS A 465 -2.91 -14.28 8.80
C LYS A 465 -3.72 -14.67 10.04
N THR A 466 -5.04 -14.73 9.91
CA THR A 466 -5.97 -15.02 11.01
C THR A 466 -6.60 -16.40 10.91
N TYR A 467 -6.51 -17.07 9.76
CA TYR A 467 -7.08 -18.40 9.55
C TYR A 467 -6.47 -19.48 10.43
N GLU A 468 -7.33 -20.33 10.96
CA GLU A 468 -6.96 -21.62 11.51
C GLU A 468 -6.61 -22.62 10.41
N LYS A 469 -5.89 -23.70 10.77
CA LYS A 469 -5.41 -24.70 9.80
C LYS A 469 -6.53 -25.32 8.95
N HIS A 470 -7.74 -25.43 9.50
CA HIS A 470 -8.88 -26.03 8.83
C HIS A 470 -9.56 -25.09 7.81
N GLU A 471 -9.37 -23.77 7.94
CA GLU A 471 -9.95 -22.74 7.06
C GLU A 471 -9.06 -22.46 5.83
N ILE A 472 -7.77 -22.79 5.90
CA ILE A 472 -6.80 -22.57 4.82
C ILE A 472 -7.27 -23.18 3.47
N PRO A 473 -7.75 -24.44 3.40
CA PRO A 473 -8.21 -25.02 2.13
C PRO A 473 -9.36 -24.24 1.49
N GLU A 474 -10.32 -23.77 2.28
CA GLU A 474 -11.45 -22.96 1.81
C GLU A 474 -10.97 -21.60 1.31
N GLY A 475 -10.09 -20.93 2.07
CA GLY A 475 -9.46 -19.69 1.66
C GLY A 475 -8.70 -19.81 0.34
N MET A 476 -8.02 -20.94 0.12
CA MET A 476 -7.31 -21.24 -1.13
C MET A 476 -8.28 -21.49 -2.30
N ALA A 477 -9.37 -22.21 -2.06
CA ALA A 477 -10.40 -22.43 -3.07
C ALA A 477 -11.03 -21.10 -3.54
N LYS A 478 -11.33 -20.21 -2.59
CA LYS A 478 -11.85 -18.87 -2.88
C LYS A 478 -10.87 -18.00 -3.68
N LEU A 479 -9.56 -18.08 -3.41
CA LEU A 479 -8.56 -17.41 -4.24
C LEU A 479 -8.50 -17.95 -5.67
N VAL A 480 -8.61 -19.29 -5.85
CA VAL A 480 -8.68 -19.90 -7.18
C VAL A 480 -9.93 -19.47 -7.93
N GLU A 481 -11.05 -19.33 -7.24
CA GLU A 481 -12.29 -18.80 -7.81
C GLU A 481 -12.14 -17.34 -8.26
N MET A 482 -11.58 -16.47 -7.39
CA MET A 482 -11.30 -15.08 -7.75
C MET A 482 -10.37 -14.97 -8.96
N LYS A 483 -9.35 -15.83 -9.05
CA LYS A 483 -8.48 -15.96 -10.22
C LYS A 483 -9.30 -16.30 -11.47
N ALA A 484 -10.19 -17.29 -11.39
CA ALA A 484 -11.02 -17.70 -12.53
C ALA A 484 -11.97 -16.58 -12.98
N GLN A 485 -12.58 -15.87 -12.04
CA GLN A 485 -13.40 -14.68 -12.32
C GLN A 485 -12.60 -13.59 -13.06
N LEU A 486 -11.36 -13.33 -12.61
CA LEU A 486 -10.46 -12.38 -13.25
C LEU A 486 -10.09 -12.78 -14.69
N HIS A 487 -9.83 -14.07 -14.94
CA HIS A 487 -9.55 -14.58 -16.29
C HIS A 487 -10.79 -14.49 -17.20
N ASN A 488 -11.96 -14.87 -16.70
CA ASN A 488 -13.21 -14.79 -17.46
C ASN A 488 -13.52 -13.36 -17.88
N TRP A 489 -13.33 -12.41 -16.96
CA TRP A 489 -13.47 -10.99 -17.25
C TRP A 489 -12.46 -10.53 -18.31
N TRP A 490 -11.18 -10.84 -18.18
CA TRP A 490 -10.14 -10.48 -19.16
C TRP A 490 -10.47 -11.02 -20.56
N ASN A 491 -10.96 -12.25 -20.63
CA ASN A 491 -11.36 -12.88 -21.90
C ASN A 491 -12.61 -12.23 -22.50
N SER A 492 -13.51 -11.68 -21.68
CA SER A 492 -14.72 -10.98 -22.13
C SER A 492 -14.48 -9.58 -22.71
N LEU A 493 -13.30 -8.99 -22.52
CA LEU A 493 -12.99 -7.64 -23.02
C LEU A 493 -13.00 -7.61 -24.57
N PRO A 494 -13.62 -6.58 -25.20
CA PRO A 494 -13.68 -6.45 -26.67
C PRO A 494 -12.30 -6.34 -27.34
N GLU A 495 -12.02 -7.21 -28.32
CA GLU A 495 -10.75 -7.18 -29.08
C GLU A 495 -10.47 -5.86 -29.84
N PRO A 496 -11.45 -5.20 -30.49
CA PRO A 496 -11.17 -3.98 -31.25
C PRO A 496 -10.60 -2.83 -30.38
N THR A 497 -10.99 -2.79 -29.11
CA THR A 497 -10.60 -1.72 -28.17
C THR A 497 -9.31 -2.08 -27.41
N PHE A 498 -9.16 -3.35 -27.04
CA PHE A 498 -8.10 -3.80 -26.13
C PHE A 498 -7.03 -4.66 -26.77
N CYS A 499 -7.14 -5.01 -28.07
CA CYS A 499 -6.16 -5.72 -28.88
C CYS A 499 -5.24 -6.66 -28.06
N LYS A 500 -5.83 -7.73 -27.52
CA LYS A 500 -5.15 -8.57 -26.51
C LYS A 500 -4.00 -9.39 -27.13
N ASP A 501 -4.09 -9.63 -28.44
CA ASP A 501 -3.03 -10.25 -29.25
C ASP A 501 -2.30 -9.22 -30.14
N PRO A 502 -1.08 -8.81 -29.76
CA PRO A 502 -0.27 -7.87 -30.52
C PRO A 502 0.28 -8.46 -31.83
N SER A 503 0.12 -9.76 -32.09
CA SER A 503 0.52 -10.39 -33.35
C SER A 503 -0.54 -10.29 -34.46
N ILE A 504 -1.76 -9.87 -34.14
CA ILE A 504 -2.93 -9.88 -35.05
C ILE A 504 -3.47 -8.46 -35.34
N GLY A 505 -3.03 -7.43 -34.60
CA GLY A 505 -3.64 -6.09 -34.62
C GLY A 505 -2.72 -4.93 -35.03
N PRO A 506 -3.24 -3.68 -35.03
CA PRO A 506 -2.49 -2.47 -35.40
C PRO A 506 -1.32 -2.21 -34.44
N ALA A 507 -0.47 -1.23 -34.80
CA ALA A 507 0.73 -0.84 -34.05
C ALA A 507 0.53 -0.88 -32.52
N VAL A 508 1.49 -1.47 -31.81
CA VAL A 508 1.47 -1.65 -30.34
C VAL A 508 1.13 -0.33 -29.65
N PHE A 509 0.00 -0.31 -28.92
CA PHE A 509 -0.47 0.87 -28.20
C PHE A 509 -0.14 0.77 -26.70
N ARG A 510 0.58 1.77 -26.16
CA ARG A 510 1.09 1.74 -24.78
C ARG A 510 -0.01 1.54 -23.71
N PRO A 511 -1.18 2.22 -23.75
CA PRO A 511 -2.27 1.97 -22.79
C PRO A 511 -2.75 0.52 -22.75
N THR A 512 -2.84 -0.14 -23.91
CA THR A 512 -3.22 -1.55 -24.00
C THR A 512 -2.17 -2.46 -23.36
N MET A 513 -0.89 -2.18 -23.59
CA MET A 513 0.20 -2.92 -22.95
C MET A 513 0.24 -2.67 -21.44
N HIS A 514 0.03 -1.43 -20.98
CA HIS A 514 -0.08 -1.11 -19.55
C HIS A 514 -1.22 -1.87 -18.88
N LEU A 515 -2.40 -1.96 -19.50
CA LEU A 515 -3.51 -2.75 -18.97
C LEU A 515 -3.15 -4.24 -18.87
N ARG A 516 -2.44 -4.79 -19.85
CA ARG A 516 -1.93 -6.17 -19.83
C ARG A 516 -0.89 -6.40 -18.73
N LEU A 517 0.02 -5.45 -18.52
CA LEU A 517 0.98 -5.48 -17.41
C LEU A 517 0.27 -5.45 -16.04
N GLU A 518 -0.73 -4.57 -15.88
CA GLU A 518 -1.57 -4.48 -14.69
C GLU A 518 -2.30 -5.80 -14.39
N TYR A 519 -2.91 -6.40 -15.41
CA TYR A 519 -3.55 -7.71 -15.30
C TYR A 519 -2.57 -8.80 -14.82
N CYS A 520 -1.37 -8.83 -15.39
CA CYS A 520 -0.33 -9.79 -14.97
C CYS A 520 0.16 -9.52 -13.55
N LEU A 521 0.31 -8.27 -13.14
CA LEU A 521 0.67 -7.89 -11.76
C LEU A 521 -0.35 -8.43 -10.75
N VAL A 522 -1.65 -8.33 -11.03
CA VAL A 522 -2.70 -8.86 -10.14
C VAL A 522 -2.61 -10.40 -10.03
N ARG A 523 -2.40 -11.10 -11.15
CA ARG A 523 -2.18 -12.56 -11.17
C ARG A 523 -0.94 -12.96 -10.37
N MET A 524 0.18 -12.25 -10.58
CA MET A 524 1.40 -12.49 -9.83
C MET A 524 1.19 -12.25 -8.33
N PHE A 525 0.50 -11.18 -7.96
CA PHE A 525 0.18 -10.85 -6.57
C PHE A 525 -0.66 -11.94 -5.89
N ALA A 526 -1.62 -12.53 -6.61
CA ALA A 526 -2.45 -13.62 -6.11
C ALA A 526 -1.65 -14.89 -5.81
N GLY A 527 -0.66 -15.22 -6.66
CA GLY A 527 0.09 -16.48 -6.54
C GLY A 527 1.43 -16.39 -5.79
N ARG A 528 2.08 -15.22 -5.74
CA ARG A 528 3.42 -15.04 -5.16
C ARG A 528 3.58 -15.54 -3.71
N PRO A 529 2.59 -15.42 -2.80
CA PRO A 529 2.75 -15.92 -1.42
C PRO A 529 2.92 -17.45 -1.34
N PHE A 530 2.58 -18.16 -2.41
CA PHE A 530 2.54 -19.62 -2.46
C PHE A 530 3.70 -20.23 -3.25
N ILE A 531 4.59 -19.40 -3.81
CA ILE A 531 5.74 -19.88 -4.59
C ILE A 531 6.75 -20.60 -3.69
N PHE A 532 7.10 -20.03 -2.54
CA PHE A 532 8.10 -20.62 -1.64
C PHE A 532 7.61 -21.95 -1.05
N PRO A 533 8.38 -23.05 -1.13
CA PRO A 533 8.02 -24.32 -0.50
C PRO A 533 7.71 -24.05 0.98
N ARG A 534 6.62 -24.61 1.52
CA ARG A 534 6.51 -24.65 2.99
C ARG A 534 7.70 -25.46 3.48
N ASP A 535 8.38 -25.02 4.53
CA ASP A 535 9.29 -25.87 5.29
C ASP A 535 8.49 -27.10 5.72
N SER A 536 8.53 -28.15 4.90
CA SER A 536 8.50 -29.50 5.43
C SER A 536 9.67 -29.51 6.37
N THR A 537 9.37 -29.44 7.67
CA THR A 537 10.31 -29.76 8.74
C THR A 537 11.27 -30.78 8.17
N ARG A 538 12.56 -30.41 8.10
CA ARG A 538 13.65 -31.37 7.96
C ARG A 538 13.42 -32.37 9.10
N SER A 539 12.62 -33.40 8.85
CA SER A 539 12.65 -34.62 9.62
C SER A 539 14.08 -35.07 9.41
N THR A 540 14.87 -34.86 10.44
CA THR A 540 16.13 -35.52 10.66
C THR A 540 15.88 -37.00 10.43
N ALA A 541 16.09 -37.46 9.19
CA ALA A 541 16.28 -38.86 8.88
C ALA A 541 17.71 -39.21 9.33
N SER A 542 17.93 -39.15 10.64
CA SER A 542 18.90 -40.00 11.31
C SER A 542 18.21 -41.35 11.49
N SER A 543 18.22 -42.17 10.45
CA SER A 543 18.04 -43.61 10.60
C SER A 543 19.14 -44.29 9.82
N SER A 544 20.28 -44.43 10.51
CA SER A 544 21.19 -45.55 10.33
C SER A 544 20.38 -46.86 10.41
N GLY A 545 20.28 -47.57 9.29
CA GLY A 545 19.66 -48.90 9.21
C GLY A 545 19.96 -49.53 7.86
N SER A 546 20.68 -50.65 7.89
CA SER A 546 21.22 -51.45 6.78
C SER A 546 20.20 -51.85 5.70
N PRO A 547 20.66 -52.24 4.50
CA PRO A 547 19.79 -52.67 3.40
C PRO A 547 19.38 -54.14 3.57
N ALA A 548 18.08 -54.41 3.66
CA ALA A 548 17.54 -55.75 3.43
C ALA A 548 16.08 -55.67 2.94
N ASP A 549 15.91 -56.15 1.71
CA ASP A 549 14.72 -56.78 1.12
C ASP A 549 13.33 -56.47 1.69
N SER A 550 12.54 -55.72 0.91
CA SER A 550 11.12 -56.05 0.71
C SER A 550 10.61 -55.50 -0.62
N VAL A 551 10.44 -56.39 -1.59
CA VAL A 551 9.65 -56.16 -2.80
C VAL A 551 8.20 -55.91 -2.38
N VAL A 552 7.62 -54.76 -2.74
CA VAL A 552 6.18 -54.50 -2.69
C VAL A 552 5.74 -53.97 -4.06
N PRO A 553 4.72 -54.56 -4.71
CA PRO A 553 4.35 -54.20 -6.07
C PRO A 553 3.63 -52.84 -6.13
N PRO A 554 3.64 -52.15 -7.29
CA PRO A 554 3.03 -50.83 -7.42
C PRO A 554 1.51 -50.95 -7.41
N ARG A 555 0.88 -50.44 -6.34
CA ARG A 555 -0.56 -50.16 -6.35
C ARG A 555 -0.81 -48.97 -7.26
N THR A 556 -1.35 -49.25 -8.44
CA THR A 556 -2.04 -48.30 -9.31
C THR A 556 -3.26 -47.74 -8.57
N SER A 557 -3.11 -46.60 -7.91
CA SER A 557 -4.23 -45.75 -7.53
C SER A 557 -4.40 -44.69 -8.62
N SER A 558 -5.34 -44.95 -9.51
CA SER A 558 -5.94 -43.95 -10.39
C SER A 558 -6.70 -42.93 -9.53
N SER A 559 -6.00 -41.96 -8.95
CA SER A 559 -6.65 -40.78 -8.40
C SER A 559 -6.99 -39.86 -9.57
N THR A 560 -8.28 -39.74 -9.87
CA THR A 560 -8.82 -38.69 -10.74
C THR A 560 -8.21 -37.34 -10.34
N GLY A 561 -7.37 -36.77 -11.21
CA GLY A 561 -6.44 -35.71 -10.89
C GLY A 561 -7.10 -34.37 -10.57
N LYS A 562 -7.45 -34.14 -9.30
CA LYS A 562 -7.73 -32.78 -8.83
C LYS A 562 -6.39 -32.09 -8.56
N THR A 563 -5.97 -31.23 -9.49
CA THR A 563 -4.81 -30.34 -9.30
C THR A 563 -4.95 -29.55 -8.00
N HIS A 564 -3.93 -29.58 -7.16
CA HIS A 564 -3.94 -28.93 -5.85
C HIS A 564 -4.11 -27.39 -6.01
N PRO A 565 -4.99 -26.70 -5.25
CA PRO A 565 -5.24 -25.26 -5.41
C PRO A 565 -3.98 -24.39 -5.44
N ARG A 566 -3.01 -24.73 -4.57
CA ARG A 566 -1.68 -24.12 -4.56
C ARG A 566 -0.95 -24.18 -5.91
N SER A 567 -0.93 -25.34 -6.57
CA SER A 567 -0.22 -25.49 -7.84
C SER A 567 -0.89 -24.68 -8.95
N VAL A 568 -2.22 -24.53 -8.91
CA VAL A 568 -2.98 -23.69 -9.85
C VAL A 568 -2.61 -22.22 -9.73
N LEU A 569 -2.47 -21.70 -8.50
CA LEU A 569 -2.07 -20.31 -8.25
C LEU A 569 -0.60 -20.05 -8.59
N VAL A 570 0.29 -20.99 -8.27
CA VAL A 570 1.72 -20.87 -8.60
C VAL A 570 1.94 -20.92 -10.11
N ALA A 571 1.31 -21.87 -10.82
CA ALA A 571 1.41 -21.96 -12.28
C ALA A 571 0.96 -20.65 -12.95
N ASP A 572 -0.19 -20.11 -12.52
CA ASP A 572 -0.72 -18.85 -13.03
C ASP A 572 0.22 -17.66 -12.79
N CYS A 573 0.85 -17.61 -11.62
CA CYS A 573 1.81 -16.58 -11.26
C CYS A 573 3.05 -16.60 -12.18
N VAL A 574 3.57 -17.79 -12.48
CA VAL A 574 4.73 -17.96 -13.35
C VAL A 574 4.38 -17.63 -14.81
N ASP A 575 3.21 -18.08 -15.28
CA ASP A 575 2.73 -17.74 -16.61
C ASP A 575 2.52 -16.22 -16.76
N ALA A 576 2.01 -15.55 -15.71
CA ALA A 576 1.88 -14.10 -15.68
C ALA A 576 3.24 -13.39 -15.73
N ALA A 577 4.25 -13.89 -15.00
CA ALA A 577 5.60 -13.32 -15.03
C ALA A 577 6.25 -13.42 -16.41
N LEU A 578 6.11 -14.56 -17.09
CA LEU A 578 6.58 -14.74 -18.46
C LEU A 578 5.84 -13.82 -19.44
N CYS A 579 4.53 -13.65 -19.24
CA CYS A 579 3.73 -12.71 -20.04
C CYS A 579 4.16 -11.26 -19.85
N VAL A 580 4.63 -10.86 -18.66
CA VAL A 580 5.19 -9.51 -18.44
C VAL A 580 6.46 -9.32 -19.26
N VAL A 581 7.40 -10.27 -19.22
CA VAL A 581 8.64 -10.18 -20.01
C VAL A 581 8.32 -10.04 -21.50
N GLU A 582 7.37 -10.84 -22.00
CA GLU A 582 6.89 -10.74 -23.38
C GLU A 582 6.30 -9.35 -23.70
N THR A 583 5.47 -8.82 -22.79
CA THR A 583 4.81 -7.52 -22.98
C THR A 583 5.82 -6.37 -22.99
N CYS A 584 6.80 -6.39 -22.08
CA CYS A 584 7.90 -5.43 -22.08
C CYS A 584 8.76 -5.54 -23.34
N ARG A 585 9.00 -6.75 -23.86
CA ARG A 585 9.75 -6.96 -25.10
C ARG A 585 9.03 -6.34 -26.30
N LEU A 586 7.71 -6.52 -26.38
CA LEU A 586 6.90 -5.90 -27.42
C LEU A 586 6.93 -4.38 -27.34
N LEU A 587 6.80 -3.80 -26.15
CA LEU A 587 6.97 -2.36 -25.94
C LEU A 587 8.36 -1.88 -26.41
N ARG A 588 9.43 -2.56 -25.99
CA ARG A 588 10.82 -2.25 -26.36
C ARG A 588 11.02 -2.18 -27.88
N ASN A 589 10.46 -3.15 -28.59
CA ASN A 589 10.61 -3.32 -30.04
C ASN A 589 9.67 -2.44 -30.88
N SER A 590 8.70 -1.76 -30.25
CA SER A 590 7.73 -0.90 -30.91
C SER A 590 7.89 0.55 -30.46
N VAL A 591 7.06 1.01 -29.52
CA VAL A 591 7.00 2.40 -29.01
C VAL A 591 8.11 2.75 -28.02
N GLY A 592 8.95 1.78 -27.66
CA GLY A 592 10.04 1.91 -26.69
C GLY A 592 9.60 1.73 -25.23
N LEU A 593 10.55 1.36 -24.38
CA LEU A 593 10.36 1.30 -22.92
C LEU A 593 10.50 2.70 -22.31
N ALA A 594 9.60 3.01 -21.39
CA ALA A 594 9.58 4.26 -20.66
C ALA A 594 10.35 4.14 -19.32
N ARG A 595 11.45 4.89 -19.18
CA ARG A 595 12.30 4.93 -17.98
C ARG A 595 11.54 5.42 -16.75
N ALA A 596 10.59 6.34 -16.95
CA ALA A 596 9.76 6.90 -15.91
C ALA A 596 8.40 6.18 -15.72
N SER A 597 8.12 5.12 -16.49
CA SER A 597 6.88 4.36 -16.31
C SER A 597 7.04 3.40 -15.13
N TYR A 598 6.41 3.76 -14.01
CA TYR A 598 6.31 2.86 -12.86
C TYR A 598 5.65 1.53 -13.23
N THR A 599 4.62 1.54 -14.09
CA THR A 599 3.93 0.31 -14.49
C THR A 599 4.85 -0.64 -15.25
N GLU A 600 5.65 -0.13 -16.19
CA GLU A 600 6.61 -0.96 -16.95
C GLU A 600 7.71 -1.50 -16.03
N PHE A 601 8.37 -0.62 -15.27
CA PHE A 601 9.48 -0.99 -14.39
C PHE A 601 9.04 -1.95 -13.28
N SER A 602 7.99 -1.62 -12.53
CA SER A 602 7.52 -2.43 -11.40
C SER A 602 7.00 -3.80 -11.84
N SER A 603 6.34 -3.88 -13.00
CA SER A 603 5.90 -5.16 -13.57
C SER A 603 7.10 -6.04 -13.92
N CYS A 604 8.05 -5.51 -14.68
CA CYS A 604 9.25 -6.26 -15.08
C CYS A 604 10.02 -6.74 -13.86
N ARG A 605 10.23 -5.86 -12.87
CA ARG A 605 10.88 -6.19 -11.60
C ARG A 605 10.16 -7.32 -10.85
N ALA A 606 8.84 -7.21 -10.69
CA ALA A 606 8.04 -8.24 -10.01
C ALA A 606 8.10 -9.58 -10.74
N ALA A 607 8.05 -9.57 -12.07
CA ALA A 607 8.17 -10.76 -12.90
C ALA A 607 9.54 -11.44 -12.74
N LEU A 608 10.62 -10.65 -12.74
CA LEU A 608 11.97 -11.18 -12.53
C LEU A 608 12.14 -11.82 -11.16
N LEU A 609 11.57 -11.24 -10.09
CA LEU A 609 11.57 -11.88 -8.76
C LEU A 609 10.84 -13.23 -8.76
N VAL A 610 9.71 -13.33 -9.46
CA VAL A 610 8.98 -14.60 -9.63
C VAL A 610 9.82 -15.62 -10.40
N ILE A 611 10.42 -15.21 -11.52
CA ILE A 611 11.24 -16.07 -12.39
C ILE A 611 12.49 -16.55 -11.65
N ILE A 612 13.21 -15.67 -10.95
CA ILE A 612 14.37 -16.00 -10.11
C ILE A 612 13.97 -17.05 -9.05
N THR A 613 12.83 -16.83 -8.38
CA THR A 613 12.35 -17.78 -7.37
C THR A 613 12.02 -19.15 -7.99
N GLN A 614 11.53 -19.19 -9.23
CA GLN A 614 11.32 -20.45 -9.95
C GLN A 614 12.61 -21.09 -10.43
N CYS A 615 13.59 -20.33 -10.90
CA CYS A 615 14.89 -20.86 -11.30
C CYS A 615 15.59 -21.59 -10.15
N LEU A 616 15.40 -21.13 -8.90
CA LEU A 616 15.89 -21.82 -7.69
C LEU A 616 15.18 -23.16 -7.42
N GLN A 617 13.98 -23.37 -7.94
CA GLN A 617 13.21 -24.61 -7.75
C GLN A 617 13.30 -25.56 -8.94
N LYS A 618 13.28 -25.01 -10.16
CA LYS A 618 13.24 -25.74 -11.44
C LYS A 618 14.04 -24.97 -12.48
N LYS A 619 15.14 -25.58 -12.95
CA LYS A 619 15.98 -25.02 -14.02
C LYS A 619 15.38 -25.40 -15.38
N THR A 620 14.87 -24.43 -16.13
CA THR A 620 14.42 -24.62 -17.52
C THR A 620 15.00 -23.51 -18.40
N ASP A 621 15.32 -23.83 -19.66
CA ASP A 621 15.90 -22.85 -20.60
C ASP A 621 14.98 -21.65 -20.81
N ARG A 622 13.67 -21.91 -20.94
CA ARG A 622 12.64 -20.87 -21.06
C ARG A 622 12.69 -19.84 -19.93
N LEU A 623 12.89 -20.26 -18.68
CA LEU A 623 12.98 -19.35 -17.53
C LEU A 623 14.30 -18.56 -17.54
N ARG A 624 15.41 -19.19 -17.94
CA ARG A 624 16.73 -18.54 -18.04
C ARG A 624 16.76 -17.48 -19.13
N ASP A 625 16.18 -17.77 -20.29
CA ASP A 625 16.12 -16.82 -21.40
C ASP A 625 15.22 -15.64 -21.06
N ALA A 626 14.06 -15.89 -20.45
CA ALA A 626 13.18 -14.82 -19.97
C ALA A 626 13.84 -13.95 -18.88
N LEU A 627 14.61 -14.56 -17.97
CA LEU A 627 15.40 -13.82 -16.97
C LEU A 627 16.43 -12.91 -17.65
N ARG A 628 17.23 -13.44 -18.57
CA ARG A 628 18.27 -12.68 -19.29
C ARG A 628 17.66 -11.52 -20.07
N GLU A 629 16.57 -11.76 -20.78
CA GLU A 629 15.87 -10.74 -21.55
C GLU A 629 15.25 -9.67 -20.65
N GLY A 630 14.56 -10.09 -19.59
CA GLY A 630 13.99 -9.17 -18.61
C GLY A 630 15.04 -8.31 -17.90
N MET A 631 16.21 -8.87 -17.57
CA MET A 631 17.33 -8.12 -16.99
C MET A 631 17.85 -7.03 -17.93
N ALA A 632 17.96 -7.33 -19.23
CA ALA A 632 18.37 -6.34 -20.22
C ALA A 632 17.39 -5.16 -20.31
N MET A 633 16.09 -5.45 -20.29
CA MET A 633 15.03 -4.42 -20.30
C MET A 633 14.99 -3.61 -19.00
N LEU A 634 15.15 -4.27 -17.84
CA LEU A 634 15.20 -3.59 -16.55
C LEU A 634 16.40 -2.63 -16.47
N LYS A 635 17.55 -3.02 -17.05
CA LYS A 635 18.74 -2.17 -17.18
C LYS A 635 18.51 -0.94 -18.05
N GLU A 636 17.79 -1.11 -19.15
CA GLU A 636 17.44 -0.02 -20.06
C GLU A 636 16.56 1.02 -19.37
N MET A 637 15.57 0.56 -18.58
CA MET A 637 14.68 1.44 -17.81
C MET A 637 15.37 2.11 -16.62
N SER A 638 16.34 1.45 -15.97
CA SER A 638 17.03 1.99 -14.79
C SER A 638 18.13 3.01 -15.10
N ALA A 639 18.49 3.19 -16.37
CA ALA A 639 19.60 4.04 -16.78
C ALA A 639 19.49 5.51 -16.28
N GLY A 640 18.27 6.03 -16.12
CA GLY A 640 18.00 7.43 -15.74
C GLY A 640 17.71 7.71 -14.26
N GLY A 641 17.65 6.70 -13.37
CA GLY A 641 17.17 6.93 -12.00
C GLY A 641 17.90 6.15 -10.91
N GLU A 642 18.42 6.84 -9.89
CA GLU A 642 19.15 6.22 -8.77
C GLU A 642 18.30 5.21 -7.98
N SER A 643 17.01 5.47 -7.81
CA SER A 643 16.07 4.54 -7.17
C SER A 643 15.95 3.24 -7.95
N ALA A 644 15.69 3.33 -9.26
CA ALA A 644 15.61 2.18 -10.16
C ALA A 644 16.93 1.38 -10.21
N LYS A 645 18.09 2.05 -10.19
CA LYS A 645 19.41 1.41 -10.11
C LYS A 645 19.59 0.64 -8.80
N SER A 646 19.18 1.22 -7.67
CA SER A 646 19.23 0.57 -6.37
C SER A 646 18.38 -0.71 -6.35
N GLU A 647 17.14 -0.65 -6.85
CA GLU A 647 16.26 -1.81 -6.92
C GLU A 647 16.76 -2.90 -7.88
N MET A 648 17.41 -2.49 -8.97
CA MET A 648 18.04 -3.40 -9.93
C MET A 648 19.25 -4.14 -9.35
N SER A 649 20.08 -3.47 -8.54
CA SER A 649 21.28 -4.06 -7.91
C SER A 649 20.96 -5.32 -7.11
N LEU A 650 19.80 -5.35 -6.45
CA LEU A 650 19.32 -6.53 -5.72
C LEU A 650 19.05 -7.71 -6.66
N ILE A 651 18.40 -7.46 -7.80
CA ILE A 651 18.08 -8.50 -8.79
C ILE A 651 19.36 -9.03 -9.44
N GLU A 652 20.31 -8.15 -9.78
CA GLU A 652 21.64 -8.56 -10.27
C GLU A 652 22.39 -9.43 -9.25
N ALA A 653 22.28 -9.12 -7.96
CA ALA A 653 22.88 -9.92 -6.90
C ALA A 653 22.27 -11.33 -6.85
N PHE A 654 20.95 -11.45 -7.00
CA PHE A 654 20.26 -12.75 -7.05
C PHE A 654 20.62 -13.55 -8.30
N GLU A 655 20.69 -12.92 -9.48
CA GLU A 655 21.12 -13.59 -10.71
C GLU A 655 22.57 -14.11 -10.61
N ARG A 656 23.48 -13.30 -10.07
CA ARG A 656 24.86 -13.72 -9.80
C ARG A 656 24.92 -14.89 -8.82
N ALA A 657 24.06 -14.90 -7.80
CA ALA A 657 23.99 -16.02 -6.86
C ALA A 657 23.50 -17.30 -7.52
N ILE A 658 22.46 -17.23 -8.37
CA ILE A 658 21.97 -18.38 -9.16
C ILE A 658 23.06 -18.92 -10.07
N SER A 659 23.76 -18.03 -10.79
CA SER A 659 24.84 -18.43 -11.70
C SER A 659 25.96 -19.18 -10.96
N ARG A 660 26.29 -18.77 -9.73
CA ARG A 660 27.26 -19.49 -8.88
C ARG A 660 26.76 -20.87 -8.45
N LEU A 661 25.49 -20.98 -8.07
CA LEU A 661 24.86 -22.27 -7.73
C LEU A 661 24.89 -23.23 -8.93
N ASP A 662 24.66 -22.73 -10.14
CA ASP A 662 24.74 -23.53 -11.36
C ASP A 662 26.17 -24.03 -11.63
N THR A 663 27.18 -23.17 -11.47
CA THR A 663 28.59 -23.60 -11.60
C THR A 663 29.02 -24.61 -10.52
N ALA A 664 28.44 -24.53 -9.32
CA ALA A 664 28.71 -25.48 -8.24
C ALA A 664 28.05 -26.86 -8.50
N ASP A 665 26.84 -26.88 -9.04
CA ASP A 665 26.17 -28.13 -9.48
C ASP A 665 26.96 -28.80 -10.63
N ASP A 666 27.42 -28.02 -11.61
CA ASP A 666 28.19 -28.54 -12.74
C ASP A 666 29.57 -29.09 -12.32
N THR A 667 30.22 -28.46 -11.33
CA THR A 667 31.47 -28.96 -10.73
C THR A 667 31.26 -30.15 -9.80
N SER A 668 30.07 -30.33 -9.23
CA SER A 668 29.71 -31.52 -8.43
C SER A 668 29.33 -32.74 -9.31
N SER A 669 28.85 -32.51 -10.53
CA SER A 669 28.50 -33.57 -11.49
C SER A 669 29.66 -34.00 -12.38
N THR A 670 30.69 -33.16 -12.54
CA THR A 670 31.98 -33.60 -13.08
C THR A 670 32.75 -34.30 -11.96
N LYS A 671 32.63 -35.63 -11.89
CA LYS A 671 33.67 -36.46 -11.26
C LYS A 671 34.99 -36.01 -11.88
N GLU A 672 35.79 -35.27 -11.11
CA GLU A 672 37.14 -34.88 -11.50
C GLU A 672 37.82 -36.13 -12.05
N SER A 673 38.06 -36.15 -13.37
CA SER A 673 38.61 -37.32 -14.05
C SER A 673 39.89 -37.75 -13.35
N ASP A 674 40.11 -39.05 -13.17
CA ASP A 674 41.35 -39.56 -12.56
C ASP A 674 42.58 -39.03 -13.29
N TYR A 675 42.44 -38.73 -14.58
CA TYR A 675 43.46 -38.06 -15.39
C TYR A 675 43.71 -36.59 -14.98
N ALA A 676 42.68 -35.84 -14.61
CA ALA A 676 42.80 -34.47 -14.13
C ALA A 676 43.46 -34.42 -12.73
N ARG A 677 43.14 -35.38 -11.85
CA ARG A 677 43.84 -35.57 -10.56
C ARG A 677 45.30 -35.95 -10.75
N PHE A 678 45.57 -36.88 -11.67
CA PHE A 678 46.94 -37.25 -12.04
C PHE A 678 47.73 -36.06 -12.58
N LYS A 679 47.16 -35.24 -13.46
CA LYS A 679 47.78 -34.02 -13.99
C LYS A 679 48.10 -32.99 -12.90
N LYS A 680 47.20 -32.83 -11.93
CA LYS A 680 47.37 -31.91 -10.81
C LYS A 680 48.45 -32.41 -9.84
N TRP A 681 48.50 -33.71 -9.59
CA TRP A 681 49.59 -34.35 -8.84
C TRP A 681 50.94 -34.25 -9.58
N GLU A 682 50.97 -34.48 -10.90
CA GLU A 682 52.17 -34.34 -11.76
C GLU A 682 52.75 -32.92 -11.69
N MET A 683 51.89 -31.88 -11.70
CA MET A 683 52.33 -30.49 -11.57
C MET A 683 52.91 -30.18 -10.19
N LEU A 684 52.29 -30.71 -9.12
CA LEU A 684 52.79 -30.56 -7.75
C LEU A 684 54.13 -31.28 -7.54
N TRP A 685 54.32 -32.42 -8.19
CA TRP A 685 55.58 -33.18 -8.18
C TRP A 685 56.70 -32.45 -8.92
N LYS A 686 56.38 -31.80 -10.05
CA LYS A 686 57.33 -31.00 -10.84
C LYS A 686 57.78 -29.72 -10.12
N THR A 687 57.00 -29.21 -9.17
CA THR A 687 57.39 -28.05 -8.35
C THR A 687 58.25 -28.39 -7.13
N ASP A 688 58.32 -29.67 -6.72
CA ASP A 688 58.96 -30.10 -5.46
C ASP A 688 60.17 -31.04 -5.65
N THR A 689 60.95 -30.90 -6.73
CA THR A 689 62.28 -31.56 -6.78
C THR A 689 63.40 -30.53 -6.99
N PRO A 690 64.27 -30.30 -5.98
CA PRO A 690 65.44 -29.47 -6.12
C PRO A 690 66.65 -30.31 -6.56
N ALA A 691 67.26 -29.99 -7.70
CA ALA A 691 68.69 -30.15 -7.90
C ALA A 691 69.20 -29.42 -9.16
N GLN A 692 70.24 -28.63 -8.92
CA GLN A 692 71.39 -28.29 -9.75
C GLN A 692 71.74 -29.38 -10.79
N ASP A 693 72.27 -29.08 -11.99
CA ASP A 693 73.60 -28.49 -12.17
C ASP A 693 73.94 -28.12 -13.64
N ALA A 694 74.93 -27.22 -13.77
CA ALA A 694 75.99 -27.10 -14.79
C ALA A 694 75.88 -26.19 -16.07
N ARG A 695 76.53 -25.01 -15.94
CA ARG A 695 77.55 -24.33 -16.82
C ARG A 695 77.10 -23.76 -18.18
N SER A 696 77.51 -22.56 -18.65
CA SER A 696 78.62 -21.59 -18.42
C SER A 696 78.13 -20.17 -18.84
N ASP A 697 78.64 -19.00 -18.40
CA ASP A 697 80.03 -18.52 -18.43
C ASP A 697 80.20 -17.16 -17.65
N ARG A 698 81.36 -17.00 -16.98
CA ARG A 698 82.13 -15.79 -16.50
C ARG A 698 81.43 -14.63 -15.73
N GLY A 699 81.98 -14.07 -14.64
CA GLY A 699 83.23 -14.29 -13.91
C GLY A 699 83.41 -13.30 -12.72
N LEU A 700 84.09 -13.78 -11.66
CA LEU A 700 85.06 -13.15 -10.71
C LEU A 700 84.81 -11.69 -10.22
N ASP A 701 84.90 -11.32 -8.93
CA ASP A 701 85.87 -11.74 -7.91
C ASP A 701 85.49 -11.25 -6.48
N ALA A 702 86.11 -11.92 -5.50
CA ALA A 702 86.50 -11.45 -4.15
C ALA A 702 85.51 -11.34 -2.96
N ALA A 703 85.63 -12.37 -2.10
CA ALA A 703 85.98 -12.31 -0.67
C ALA A 703 84.91 -12.03 0.43
N LEU A 704 84.63 -13.13 1.15
CA LEU A 704 84.02 -13.41 2.48
C LEU A 704 84.68 -12.61 3.66
N PRO A 705 84.28 -12.71 4.98
CA PRO A 705 83.49 -13.76 5.66
C PRO A 705 82.51 -13.32 6.82
N ILE A 706 81.39 -14.03 7.05
CA ILE A 706 81.04 -14.96 8.17
C ILE A 706 80.55 -14.31 9.52
N PRO A 707 79.54 -14.91 10.21
CA PRO A 707 78.65 -14.31 11.23
C PRO A 707 79.04 -14.72 12.69
N PRO A 708 78.24 -14.48 13.77
CA PRO A 708 77.12 -15.37 14.14
C PRO A 708 75.96 -14.73 14.98
N HIS A 709 74.91 -15.53 15.20
CA HIS A 709 73.91 -15.58 16.30
C HIS A 709 74.39 -15.14 17.71
N PRO A 710 73.56 -15.16 18.80
CA PRO A 710 72.09 -15.05 19.01
C PRO A 710 71.71 -14.15 20.23
N ALA A 711 70.43 -14.16 20.61
CA ALA A 711 69.88 -13.91 21.96
C ALA A 711 69.85 -12.46 22.50
N GLY A 712 68.63 -12.02 22.85
CA GLY A 712 68.43 -10.86 23.69
C GLY A 712 68.76 -11.13 25.14
N LEU A 713 69.07 -10.06 25.87
CA LEU A 713 68.52 -9.70 27.18
C LEU A 713 69.35 -8.57 27.85
N TRP A 714 68.60 -7.69 28.55
CA TRP A 714 68.98 -6.83 29.69
C TRP A 714 69.69 -5.47 29.49
N ARG A 715 69.00 -4.45 30.07
CA ARG A 715 69.46 -3.22 30.77
C ARG A 715 70.23 -2.19 29.94
N GLY A 716 70.03 -0.88 30.12
CA GLY A 716 69.36 -0.16 31.18
C GLY A 716 70.16 1.10 31.49
N ASN A 717 69.43 2.20 31.62
CA ASN A 717 69.75 3.45 32.31
C ASN A 717 70.74 4.48 31.74
N HIS A 718 70.10 5.62 31.42
CA HIS A 718 70.36 6.99 31.91
C HIS A 718 71.59 7.76 31.43
N GLY A 719 71.30 8.94 30.87
CA GLY A 719 71.54 10.17 31.64
C GLY A 719 72.14 11.34 30.87
N HIS A 720 71.35 12.42 30.80
CA HIS A 720 71.75 13.84 30.62
C HIS A 720 72.40 14.22 29.27
N GLY A 721 72.22 15.41 28.70
CA GLY A 721 71.53 16.67 29.00
C GLY A 721 71.68 17.52 27.72
N GLY A 722 70.71 18.34 27.31
CA GLY A 722 70.65 19.73 27.73
C GLY A 722 71.28 20.69 26.69
N HIS A 723 70.41 21.42 25.98
CA HIS A 723 70.56 22.78 25.38
C HIS A 723 71.61 23.00 24.25
N VAL A 724 71.32 23.71 23.15
CA VAL A 724 71.19 25.19 23.01
C VAL A 724 70.87 25.49 21.52
N ALA A 725 70.08 26.53 21.27
CA ALA A 725 69.66 27.13 19.99
C ALA A 725 70.78 28.05 19.38
N PRO A 726 70.58 29.15 18.59
CA PRO A 726 69.40 29.81 17.99
C PRO A 726 69.55 30.27 16.50
N GLY A 727 68.47 30.63 15.79
CA GLY A 727 68.09 32.02 15.39
C GLY A 727 68.35 32.28 13.89
N ALA A 728 67.64 33.10 13.08
CA ALA A 728 66.58 34.11 13.28
C ALA A 728 65.95 34.61 11.94
N GLY A 729 64.71 35.17 12.01
CA GLY A 729 64.12 36.29 11.20
C GLY A 729 63.45 35.98 9.83
N ARG A 730 62.40 36.67 9.34
CA ARG A 730 61.66 37.91 9.71
C ARG A 730 60.35 38.07 8.85
N GLN A 731 59.26 38.59 9.45
CA GLN A 731 58.13 39.48 8.99
C GLN A 731 57.47 39.36 7.56
N GLY A 732 56.15 39.58 7.32
CA GLY A 732 55.05 40.11 8.15
C GLY A 732 53.65 40.21 7.44
N THR A 733 52.63 40.58 8.24
CA THR A 733 51.33 41.29 7.99
C THR A 733 50.42 40.94 6.79
N GLY A 734 49.07 40.80 6.87
CA GLY A 734 48.08 40.99 7.94
C GLY A 734 46.62 40.65 7.54
N SER A 735 45.73 40.74 8.54
CA SER A 735 44.26 40.99 8.51
C SER A 735 43.24 39.92 8.03
N LEU A 736 42.46 39.41 9.00
CA LEU A 736 41.14 38.74 8.98
C LEU A 736 40.17 39.59 9.88
N PRO A 737 38.83 39.40 10.01
CA PRO A 737 37.98 38.20 9.78
C PRO A 737 36.54 38.53 9.24
N PRO A 738 35.46 37.71 9.41
CA PRO A 738 35.33 36.24 9.50
C PRO A 738 34.35 35.62 8.47
N ALA A 739 34.56 34.33 8.20
CA ALA A 739 33.62 33.42 7.57
C ALA A 739 32.62 32.82 8.57
N MET A 740 31.40 32.51 8.10
CA MET A 740 30.43 31.62 8.76
C MET A 740 30.69 30.17 8.31
N PRO A 741 30.65 29.17 9.20
CA PRO A 741 31.07 27.82 8.89
C PRO A 741 29.94 26.94 8.34
N PHE A 742 30.32 26.24 7.28
CA PHE A 742 29.76 25.02 6.74
C PHE A 742 29.87 23.90 7.79
N PHE A 743 28.79 23.16 8.07
CA PHE A 743 28.86 21.90 8.80
C PHE A 743 28.60 20.74 7.84
N GLY A 744 29.66 19.99 7.58
CA GLY A 744 29.63 18.71 6.89
C GLY A 744 29.11 17.60 7.80
N LEU A 745 28.38 16.67 7.18
CA LEU A 745 28.05 15.37 7.74
C LEU A 745 29.15 14.39 7.31
N ASP A 746 30.06 14.08 8.23
CA ASP A 746 31.01 12.98 8.05
C ASP A 746 30.29 11.64 8.14
N GLY A 747 30.17 10.98 6.99
CA GLY A 747 29.82 9.57 6.89
C GLY A 747 31.06 8.70 7.04
N SER A 748 31.35 8.22 8.25
CA SER A 748 32.32 7.15 8.45
C SER A 748 31.67 5.80 8.15
N LEU A 749 31.83 5.29 6.93
CA LEU A 749 31.54 3.91 6.58
C LEU A 749 32.62 3.01 7.18
N SER A 750 32.23 2.12 8.09
CA SER A 750 33.07 1.00 8.52
C SER A 750 33.03 -0.13 7.47
N PRO A 751 34.14 -0.86 7.25
CA PRO A 751 34.19 -1.93 6.25
C PRO A 751 33.46 -3.18 6.76
N MET A 752 32.60 -3.75 5.91
CA MET A 752 31.92 -5.05 6.10
C MET A 752 32.93 -6.19 6.31
N PRO A 753 32.71 -7.11 7.27
CA PRO A 753 33.50 -8.32 7.41
C PRO A 753 33.06 -9.42 6.42
N PRO A 754 33.98 -10.27 5.94
CA PRO A 754 33.65 -11.40 5.09
C PRO A 754 33.39 -12.64 5.96
N ALA A 755 32.14 -13.06 6.11
CA ALA A 755 31.82 -14.43 6.54
C ALA A 755 30.38 -14.81 6.19
N LEU A 756 30.25 -15.86 5.37
CA LEU A 756 29.03 -16.64 5.18
C LEU A 756 28.73 -17.42 6.46
N ASP A 757 27.66 -17.06 7.17
CA ASP A 757 26.74 -17.96 7.90
C ASP A 757 25.84 -17.15 8.83
N GLU A 758 24.79 -16.50 8.30
CA GLU A 758 23.65 -16.04 9.11
C GLU A 758 22.46 -15.61 8.23
N PHE A 759 21.91 -16.54 7.43
CA PHE A 759 20.70 -16.28 6.62
C PHE A 759 19.42 -16.90 7.22
N SER A 760 19.47 -17.44 8.44
CA SER A 760 18.33 -18.12 9.09
C SER A 760 17.70 -17.36 10.28
N ALA A 761 18.14 -16.13 10.58
CA ALA A 761 17.66 -15.40 11.77
C ALA A 761 16.69 -14.22 11.49
N MET A 762 16.34 -13.92 10.23
CA MET A 762 15.51 -12.75 9.89
C MET A 762 13.99 -13.01 9.80
N PHE A 763 13.51 -14.25 9.95
CA PHE A 763 12.07 -14.57 9.90
C PHE A 763 11.57 -15.41 11.08
N GLY A 764 12.04 -15.08 12.28
CA GLY A 764 11.54 -15.68 13.51
C GLY A 764 11.56 -14.67 14.65
N ASN A 765 10.49 -13.90 14.82
CA ASN A 765 9.84 -13.70 16.12
C ASN A 765 8.65 -12.76 16.00
N GLY A 766 7.48 -13.28 16.40
CA GLY A 766 6.27 -12.50 16.59
C GLY A 766 6.41 -11.52 17.75
N TYR A 767 5.96 -10.29 17.52
CA TYR A 767 5.83 -9.28 18.56
C TYR A 767 4.40 -9.31 19.13
N ALA A 768 4.30 -9.48 20.44
CA ALA A 768 3.17 -9.04 21.27
C ALA A 768 3.73 -8.10 22.35
N PRO A 769 2.99 -7.05 22.76
CA PRO A 769 3.58 -5.92 23.47
C PRO A 769 3.60 -6.14 25.00
N GLY A 770 4.69 -5.73 25.64
CA GLY A 770 4.85 -5.70 27.09
C GLY A 770 5.29 -4.31 27.55
N PHE A 771 4.43 -3.67 28.33
CA PHE A 771 4.64 -2.43 29.08
C PHE A 771 5.35 -2.70 30.42
N GLU A 772 6.24 -1.79 30.83
CA GLU A 772 6.68 -1.38 32.20
C GLU A 772 8.15 -0.88 32.09
N GLY A 773 8.59 0.27 32.59
CA GLY A 773 8.06 1.19 33.59
C GLY A 773 9.02 1.30 34.79
N MET A 774 10.04 2.18 34.72
CA MET A 774 10.82 2.76 35.84
C MET A 774 11.39 4.08 35.29
N GLY A 775 11.24 5.28 35.87
CA GLY A 775 10.95 5.67 37.24
C GLY A 775 12.10 6.58 37.71
N GLY A 776 12.01 7.89 37.45
CA GLY A 776 13.05 8.88 37.81
C GLY A 776 12.51 10.31 37.93
N SER A 777 12.12 10.65 39.16
CA SER A 777 11.91 11.95 39.82
C SER A 777 11.94 13.31 39.10
N LEU A 778 10.90 14.09 39.45
CA LEU A 778 10.86 15.49 39.91
C LEU A 778 10.63 16.66 38.92
N ASN A 779 9.49 17.33 39.21
CA ASN A 779 9.16 18.76 39.17
C ASN A 779 8.67 19.41 37.87
N GLY A 780 7.42 19.91 37.95
CA GLY A 780 7.04 21.20 37.36
C GLY A 780 5.71 21.20 36.61
N ASN A 781 4.72 21.89 37.17
CA ASN A 781 3.45 22.36 36.60
C ASN A 781 3.42 22.57 35.06
N TRP A 782 2.27 22.35 34.42
CA TRP A 782 1.35 23.43 33.99
C TRP A 782 0.13 22.86 33.25
N MET A 783 -1.02 23.47 33.52
CA MET A 783 -2.35 23.20 32.96
C MET A 783 -2.51 23.69 31.52
N GLY A 784 -3.39 23.03 30.77
CA GLY A 784 -4.47 23.67 30.01
C GLY A 784 -4.14 24.27 28.64
N LEU A 785 -4.46 23.53 27.57
CA LEU A 785 -5.48 23.84 26.56
C LEU A 785 -5.56 22.70 25.53
#